data_AF-A0A9W4ICK1-F1
#
_entry.id   AF-A0A9W4ICK1-F1
#
_cell.length_a   1.000
_cell.length_b   1.000
_cell.length_c   1.000
_cell.angle_alpha   90.00
_cell.angle_beta   90.00
_cell.angle_gamma   90.00
#
_symmetry.space_group_name_H-M   'P 1'
#
loop_
_entity.id
_entity.type
_entity.pdbx_description
1 polymer ?
#
loop_
_entity_poly.entity_id
_entity_poly.type
_entity_poly.pdbx_seq_one_letter_code
_entity_poly.pdbx_strand_id
1 'polypeptide(L)'
;MIWRPSSGAWSPRIAQWLLLFSLLVFFVHAQTTYYCDADNPCYNDACCGFSDGQGICGYGDFCDSDICISNCNATAACGKDASTPGATCPLNVCCSEWGFCGTSTDFCSTDSGCQGDNCGSPTVPSCSSNDALKRVIGYYEGWSNNRTCDSWSPSDLAVDVLTHLNYAFATFDHDGDDWEVSPMSGVADETEVINDLVNLKSNNPGLSVYLSIGGWSFNDGDTASYWSDMASKASTRKSWAKSVSFEFKKYGFNGVDLDWEYPVATDRGGSTDDTKNYVSLISELREVLDASGTSYGISFTTPASYWYLQYFDVPGMLSAGADWTNIMTYDLHGVWDGTDPWIGKVMQAHTNLTEIKSALDLMWRAGVEPSKIVMGTGFYGRSFTVDDPSCVDPGCAFSVAGNAGPCTATAGVLSYKEIVEYMNHDDALFILDDTAAVNYVVWDSATQWVSFDTNVTFQQKIKYANDVCLGGLMIWSLDQDTYDWQALSGLLNKEVASGDLLTGGSMSDETAKDLATLYSAYTGTDCYVSDCVDVNKGQCKSGYSVLEYVHSASLGMIEDPDKNLCKVGSDDSKDAQYRLICCPTDAMPEGCRWEGGSDDGSCTGGGTCGKGTYELVADSYADRTGSNFCTSGKRSLCCNTDSALEKCDWTTCGNVCASDMYTFSMETNFEGTSKFHSFCSHRALYCVGKRLKSLDLVQGKECNGMSHFCCPSEDEDDVSYYYNVQATSNEDSTSDDSKDPFAFVMIDGDTSAYDESLVDQWTFLTDEQELSKRDLKHHKRESMFSNNNDTFDNVIETYYTQCTNLYVNVSNCSSLFEGGASNTIVKMPKDLGAGPYARVISLVPLGSQSTSSNIKTRSTSEVYELTVDYDLASAATEAKGDVNFRVDYTNLLEYWNEITDSPGSKRKRWFGAYDDWLKKMTAIVKDETSYLPLDYEEKIKLFHAHANCPKTNIDATFDIDAKIKLALNGQYGYYFEGSILPTPTLISAYGYFSIEPVAAILITLRAEAVMQSDSGVIELFSAGFRGLSVKGLISIGPELALTGQLSASLQVSGELNAGVSLEWDRTEVYFPQDAAGEKASIAPKDLQSDDNQVYSFEPTFDASLTAQGNLACKSNVSLCFKTRKNEHWID
;
A
#
# COMPACT_ATOMS: atom_id res chain seq x y z
N MET A 1 9.59 91.80 31.87
CA MET A 1 8.48 90.95 31.40
C MET A 1 9.05 89.56 31.12
N ILE A 2 8.56 88.59 31.88
CA ILE A 2 8.44 87.15 31.59
C ILE A 2 9.74 86.30 31.46
N TRP A 3 10.09 85.73 32.62
CA TRP A 3 10.66 84.42 32.97
C TRP A 3 11.11 83.39 31.89
N ARG A 4 12.37 82.92 32.04
CA ARG A 4 12.89 81.54 32.37
C ARG A 4 12.13 80.28 31.87
N PRO A 5 12.75 79.05 31.78
CA PRO A 5 14.13 78.61 32.13
C PRO A 5 14.77 77.47 31.25
N SER A 6 16.03 77.10 31.60
CA SER A 6 16.73 75.77 31.65
C SER A 6 16.53 74.69 30.56
N SER A 7 17.54 73.94 30.10
CA SER A 7 18.43 73.05 30.87
C SER A 7 19.54 72.45 29.98
N GLY A 8 20.64 72.01 30.60
CA GLY A 8 21.86 71.51 29.96
C GLY A 8 21.84 70.02 29.59
N ALA A 9 22.63 69.71 28.57
CA ALA A 9 22.72 68.44 27.87
C ALA A 9 23.40 67.31 28.67
N TRP A 10 22.80 66.11 28.58
CA TRP A 10 23.42 64.81 28.86
C TRP A 10 23.62 64.06 27.52
N SER A 11 24.59 63.15 27.46
CA SER A 11 25.10 62.55 26.22
C SER A 11 24.10 61.59 25.52
N PRO A 12 24.23 61.36 24.19
CA PRO A 12 23.26 60.60 23.39
C PRO A 12 23.14 59.13 23.79
N ARG A 13 24.11 58.60 24.56
CA ARG A 13 24.09 57.20 25.02
C ARG A 13 23.17 56.98 26.22
N ILE A 14 22.75 58.01 26.94
CA ILE A 14 21.87 57.84 28.12
C ILE A 14 20.38 57.98 27.72
N ALA A 15 20.08 58.74 26.66
CA ALA A 15 18.71 58.82 26.12
C ALA A 15 18.28 57.51 25.42
N GLN A 16 19.20 56.80 24.76
CA GLN A 16 18.91 55.47 24.19
C GLN A 16 18.70 54.41 25.27
N TRP A 17 19.45 54.45 26.38
CA TRP A 17 19.24 53.53 27.49
C TRP A 17 17.95 53.81 28.27
N LEU A 18 17.53 55.08 28.40
CA LEU A 18 16.24 55.42 29.04
C LEU A 18 15.02 55.11 28.15
N LEU A 19 15.15 55.23 26.82
CA LEU A 19 14.11 54.78 25.88
C LEU A 19 14.02 53.26 25.80
N LEU A 20 15.15 52.55 25.87
CA LEU A 20 15.18 51.09 25.98
C LEU A 20 14.60 50.63 27.32
N PHE A 21 14.87 51.31 28.44
CA PHE A 21 14.27 50.96 29.74
C PHE A 21 12.77 51.29 29.82
N SER A 22 12.28 52.32 29.12
CA SER A 22 10.83 52.58 29.02
C SER A 22 10.11 51.64 28.04
N LEU A 23 10.80 51.07 27.05
CA LEU A 23 10.22 50.05 26.14
C LEU A 23 10.33 48.63 26.73
N LEU A 24 11.33 48.35 27.59
CA LEU A 24 11.44 47.10 28.34
C LEU A 24 10.46 46.98 29.52
N VAL A 25 9.79 48.07 29.92
CA VAL A 25 8.68 48.03 30.89
C VAL A 25 7.32 47.81 30.20
N PHE A 26 7.26 47.89 28.86
CA PHE A 26 6.05 47.59 28.08
C PHE A 26 6.03 46.20 27.42
N PHE A 27 7.12 45.43 27.52
CA PHE A 27 7.19 44.04 27.01
C PHE A 27 7.35 42.98 28.13
N VAL A 28 6.87 43.30 29.32
CA VAL A 28 6.53 42.33 30.37
C VAL A 28 5.12 42.66 30.84
N HIS A 29 4.12 42.34 30.03
CA HIS A 29 2.69 42.47 30.39
C HIS A 29 1.86 41.25 29.98
N ALA A 30 2.48 40.06 29.87
CA ALA A 30 1.75 38.78 29.90
C ALA A 30 1.57 38.26 31.35
N GLN A 31 1.36 39.17 32.31
CA GLN A 31 0.95 38.85 33.70
C GLN A 31 -0.38 39.55 34.08
N THR A 32 -1.23 39.87 33.10
CA THR A 32 -2.54 40.49 33.34
C THR A 32 -3.64 39.48 33.74
N THR A 33 -3.31 38.23 34.06
CA THR A 33 -4.32 37.17 34.20
C THR A 33 -4.92 37.00 35.60
N TYR A 34 -4.37 37.67 36.61
CA TYR A 34 -4.89 37.59 37.99
C TYR A 34 -5.59 38.86 38.48
N TYR A 35 -5.31 40.02 37.87
CA TYR A 35 -5.84 41.30 38.32
C TYR A 35 -7.04 41.74 37.50
N CYS A 36 -8.04 42.26 38.17
CA CYS A 36 -9.31 42.66 37.57
C CYS A 36 -9.84 43.95 38.21
N ASP A 37 -10.75 44.62 37.53
CA ASP A 37 -11.49 45.76 38.04
C ASP A 37 -12.90 45.83 37.42
N ALA A 38 -13.61 46.94 37.65
CA ALA A 38 -14.98 47.11 37.17
C ALA A 38 -15.09 47.19 35.63
N ASP A 39 -14.04 47.65 34.94
CA ASP A 39 -14.02 47.82 33.49
C ASP A 39 -13.32 46.63 32.79
N ASN A 40 -12.47 45.90 33.52
CA ASN A 40 -11.74 44.72 33.06
C ASN A 40 -12.07 43.53 33.99
N PRO A 41 -13.18 42.82 33.75
CA PRO A 41 -13.52 41.63 34.52
C PRO A 41 -12.51 40.52 34.29
N CYS A 42 -12.53 39.51 35.16
CA CYS A 42 -11.71 38.32 35.01
C CYS A 42 -11.95 37.65 33.67
N TYR A 43 -10.87 37.37 32.93
CA TYR A 43 -10.92 36.78 31.59
C TYR A 43 -11.62 35.41 31.54
N ASN A 44 -11.57 34.66 32.63
CA ASN A 44 -12.20 33.35 32.78
C ASN A 44 -13.60 33.41 33.43
N ASP A 45 -14.22 34.59 33.44
CA ASP A 45 -15.51 34.86 34.07
C ASP A 45 -15.60 34.56 35.57
N ALA A 46 -14.47 34.37 36.26
CA ALA A 46 -14.43 34.25 37.72
C ALA A 46 -14.84 35.57 38.40
N CYS A 47 -15.14 35.50 39.70
CA CYS A 47 -15.45 36.68 40.48
C CYS A 47 -14.21 37.56 40.61
N CYS A 48 -14.40 38.87 40.41
CA CYS A 48 -13.37 39.85 40.69
C CYS A 48 -13.51 40.34 42.13
N GLY A 49 -12.78 39.74 43.07
CA GLY A 49 -12.80 40.12 44.48
C GLY A 49 -11.74 41.16 44.83
N PHE A 50 -12.11 42.22 45.53
CA PHE A 50 -11.18 43.28 45.94
C PHE A 50 -10.50 42.93 47.27
N SER A 51 -9.18 42.70 47.23
CA SER A 51 -8.36 42.41 48.41
C SER A 51 -7.07 43.23 48.41
N ASP A 52 -6.68 43.77 49.57
CA ASP A 52 -5.44 44.54 49.75
C ASP A 52 -5.20 45.67 48.72
N GLY A 53 -6.27 46.31 48.26
CA GLY A 53 -6.23 47.44 47.34
C GLY A 53 -6.13 47.09 45.85
N GLN A 54 -6.27 45.82 45.48
CA GLN A 54 -6.27 45.34 44.09
C GLN A 54 -7.40 44.31 43.87
N GLY A 55 -7.99 44.27 42.68
CA GLY A 55 -8.98 43.23 42.34
C GLY A 55 -8.26 41.97 41.88
N ILE A 56 -8.67 40.81 42.42
CA ILE A 56 -8.08 39.49 42.13
C ILE A 56 -9.19 38.53 41.68
N CYS A 57 -8.89 37.72 40.66
CA CYS A 57 -9.80 36.71 40.13
C CYS A 57 -9.84 35.44 40.98
N GLY A 58 -11.03 35.00 41.39
CA GLY A 58 -11.23 33.75 42.14
C GLY A 58 -12.71 33.39 42.32
N TYR A 59 -12.96 32.27 42.99
CA TYR A 59 -14.32 31.84 43.39
C TYR A 59 -14.46 31.77 44.92
N GLY A 60 -15.67 31.53 45.43
CA GLY A 60 -15.92 31.44 46.88
C GLY A 60 -15.89 32.80 47.54
N ASP A 61 -14.94 33.03 48.45
CA ASP A 61 -14.83 34.29 49.21
C ASP A 61 -14.70 35.52 48.30
N PHE A 62 -14.05 35.38 47.13
CA PHE A 62 -13.93 36.46 46.13
C PHE A 62 -15.27 36.88 45.51
N CYS A 63 -16.30 36.04 45.60
CA CYS A 63 -17.65 36.31 45.13
C CYS A 63 -18.54 36.98 46.18
N ASP A 64 -18.04 37.20 47.41
CA ASP A 64 -18.82 37.84 48.46
C ASP A 64 -19.25 39.25 48.02
N SER A 65 -20.54 39.55 48.19
CA SER A 65 -21.18 40.81 47.82
C SER A 65 -20.50 42.05 48.39
N ASP A 66 -19.76 41.93 49.51
CA ASP A 66 -19.07 43.06 50.15
C ASP A 66 -17.71 43.41 49.49
N ILE A 67 -17.09 42.47 48.77
CA ILE A 67 -15.76 42.66 48.17
C ILE A 67 -15.74 42.48 46.65
N CYS A 68 -16.73 41.82 46.07
CA CYS A 68 -16.77 41.53 44.65
C CYS A 68 -17.18 42.75 43.81
N ILE A 69 -16.44 43.00 42.73
CA ILE A 69 -16.61 44.13 41.82
C ILE A 69 -17.34 43.73 40.53
N SER A 70 -17.08 42.53 40.00
CA SER A 70 -17.70 41.99 38.79
C SER A 70 -17.83 40.46 38.86
N ASN A 71 -18.77 39.90 38.10
CA ASN A 71 -19.03 38.44 38.03
C ASN A 71 -19.38 37.77 39.38
N CYS A 72 -19.98 38.50 40.32
CA CYS A 72 -20.16 38.05 41.71
C CYS A 72 -21.09 36.85 41.92
N ASN A 73 -21.79 36.40 40.88
CA ASN A 73 -22.61 35.19 40.93
C ASN A 73 -21.92 33.98 40.27
N ALA A 74 -20.65 34.11 39.88
CA ALA A 74 -19.91 33.01 39.27
C ALA A 74 -19.67 31.91 40.30
N THR A 75 -19.79 30.66 39.85
CA THR A 75 -19.52 29.47 40.66
C THR A 75 -18.28 28.79 40.13
N ALA A 76 -17.52 28.15 41.02
CA ALA A 76 -16.32 27.41 40.62
C ALA A 76 -16.65 26.24 39.69
N ALA A 77 -15.66 25.82 38.89
CA ALA A 77 -15.77 24.61 38.06
C ALA A 77 -15.78 23.34 38.93
N CYS A 78 -15.07 23.35 40.06
CA CYS A 78 -14.90 22.21 40.94
C CYS A 78 -14.80 22.64 42.42
N GLY A 79 -14.87 21.65 43.32
CA GLY A 79 -14.60 21.86 44.74
C GLY A 79 -15.79 22.43 45.51
N LYS A 80 -15.52 23.01 46.69
CA LYS A 80 -16.56 23.43 47.65
C LYS A 80 -17.45 24.57 47.14
N ASP A 81 -16.92 25.41 46.26
CA ASP A 81 -17.57 26.63 45.74
C ASP A 81 -18.20 26.42 44.34
N ALA A 82 -18.26 25.18 43.87
CA ALA A 82 -18.93 24.83 42.63
C ALA A 82 -20.46 24.87 42.78
N SER A 83 -21.16 25.00 41.65
CA SER A 83 -22.64 25.01 41.62
C SER A 83 -23.26 23.78 42.30
N THR A 84 -22.59 22.63 42.18
CA THR A 84 -22.80 21.45 43.02
C THR A 84 -21.57 21.29 43.92
N PRO A 85 -21.67 21.58 45.25
CA PRO A 85 -20.53 21.48 46.15
C PRO A 85 -19.88 20.09 46.11
N GLY A 86 -18.58 20.06 45.90
CA GLY A 86 -17.80 18.82 45.73
C GLY A 86 -17.74 18.29 44.30
N ALA A 87 -18.21 19.05 43.30
CA ALA A 87 -18.03 18.69 41.90
C ALA A 87 -16.55 18.47 41.55
N THR A 88 -16.27 17.42 40.77
CA THR A 88 -14.94 17.08 40.28
C THR A 88 -14.68 17.71 38.93
N CYS A 89 -13.40 17.90 38.60
CA CYS A 89 -13.00 18.34 37.26
C CYS A 89 -13.21 17.23 36.22
N PRO A 90 -13.43 17.60 34.94
CA PRO A 90 -13.34 16.65 33.83
C PRO A 90 -12.03 15.85 33.85
N LEU A 91 -12.08 14.59 33.38
CA LEU A 91 -10.95 13.65 33.42
C LEU A 91 -10.33 13.43 34.81
N ASN A 92 -11.01 13.81 35.89
CA ASN A 92 -10.49 13.77 37.25
C ASN A 92 -9.15 14.50 37.42
N VAL A 93 -8.93 15.59 36.67
CA VAL A 93 -7.78 16.48 36.95
C VAL A 93 -7.96 17.19 38.30
N CYS A 94 -6.90 17.82 38.77
CA CYS A 94 -6.87 18.40 40.11
C CYS A 94 -7.75 19.64 40.20
N CYS A 95 -8.43 19.78 41.33
CA CYS A 95 -9.16 20.99 41.68
C CYS A 95 -8.29 21.85 42.59
N SER A 96 -7.88 23.02 42.11
CA SER A 96 -7.09 23.98 42.91
C SER A 96 -7.87 24.49 44.13
N GLU A 97 -7.17 25.14 45.08
CA GLU A 97 -7.79 25.82 46.24
C GLU A 97 -8.92 26.77 45.86
N TRP A 98 -8.79 27.39 44.68
CA TRP A 98 -9.72 28.40 44.18
C TRP A 98 -10.81 27.83 43.28
N GLY A 99 -10.88 26.51 43.08
CA GLY A 99 -11.96 25.89 42.30
C GLY A 99 -11.76 25.89 40.79
N PHE A 100 -10.51 26.08 40.32
CA PHE A 100 -10.10 25.87 38.93
C PHE A 100 -9.55 24.45 38.71
N CYS A 101 -9.77 23.91 37.51
CA CYS A 101 -9.29 22.60 37.09
C CYS A 101 -7.95 22.68 36.37
N GLY A 102 -7.02 21.76 36.67
CA GLY A 102 -5.73 21.71 36.00
C GLY A 102 -4.85 20.53 36.44
N THR A 103 -3.73 20.37 35.76
CA THR A 103 -2.79 19.24 35.97
C THR A 103 -1.43 19.66 36.53
N SER A 104 -1.12 20.96 36.55
CA SER A 104 0.16 21.45 37.05
C SER A 104 0.27 21.36 38.58
N THR A 105 1.48 21.53 39.10
CA THR A 105 1.74 21.51 40.54
C THR A 105 0.92 22.53 41.32
N ASP A 106 0.61 23.68 40.71
CA ASP A 106 -0.17 24.75 41.35
C ASP A 106 -1.63 24.33 41.58
N PHE A 107 -2.13 23.38 40.78
CA PHE A 107 -3.47 22.83 40.92
C PHE A 107 -3.49 21.55 41.75
N CYS A 108 -2.44 20.73 41.63
CA CYS A 108 -2.40 19.39 42.21
C CYS A 108 -1.73 19.30 43.59
N SER A 109 -0.93 20.28 44.00
CA SER A 109 -0.23 20.24 45.28
C SER A 109 -1.21 20.35 46.45
N THR A 110 -1.11 19.43 47.41
CA THR A 110 -1.86 19.51 48.68
C THR A 110 -1.42 20.70 49.52
N ASP A 111 -0.16 21.13 49.38
CA ASP A 111 0.37 22.31 50.08
C ASP A 111 -0.20 23.62 49.50
N SER A 112 -0.66 23.59 48.25
CA SER A 112 -1.34 24.70 47.56
C SER A 112 -2.87 24.65 47.70
N GLY A 113 -3.38 23.89 48.66
CA GLY A 113 -4.82 23.83 48.98
C GLY A 113 -5.68 23.06 47.98
N CYS A 114 -5.11 22.15 47.18
CA CYS A 114 -5.86 21.29 46.28
C CYS A 114 -7.04 20.59 47.00
N GLN A 115 -8.19 20.55 46.33
CA GLN A 115 -9.47 20.06 46.85
C GLN A 115 -9.83 18.68 46.28
N GLY A 116 -10.35 17.80 47.14
CA GLY A 116 -10.88 16.48 46.74
C GLY A 116 -9.83 15.37 46.70
N ASP A 117 -10.25 14.20 46.22
CA ASP A 117 -9.45 12.97 46.26
C ASP A 117 -8.46 12.84 45.08
N ASN A 118 -8.56 13.71 44.07
CA ASN A 118 -7.78 13.66 42.83
C ASN A 118 -6.47 14.48 42.88
N CYS A 119 -6.09 14.96 44.06
CA CYS A 119 -4.87 15.75 44.25
C CYS A 119 -3.59 14.91 44.09
N GLY A 120 -2.51 15.57 43.69
CA GLY A 120 -1.23 14.94 43.39
C GLY A 120 -1.12 14.42 41.95
N SER A 121 -0.06 13.67 41.68
CA SER A 121 0.18 13.01 40.39
C SER A 121 -0.60 11.70 40.30
N PRO A 122 -1.06 11.30 39.09
CA PRO A 122 -1.71 10.00 38.94
C PRO A 122 -0.72 8.88 39.21
N THR A 123 -1.24 7.69 39.52
CA THR A 123 -0.41 6.50 39.59
C THR A 123 -0.10 6.05 38.16
N VAL A 124 1.15 6.24 37.74
CA VAL A 124 1.62 5.75 36.44
C VAL A 124 1.64 4.21 36.47
N PRO A 125 0.97 3.54 35.51
CA PRO A 125 1.00 2.08 35.41
C PRO A 125 2.41 1.54 35.21
N SER A 126 2.63 0.31 35.66
CA SER A 126 3.86 -0.43 35.37
C SER A 126 3.59 -1.93 35.32
N CYS A 127 4.36 -2.64 34.50
CA CYS A 127 4.27 -4.09 34.31
C CYS A 127 5.68 -4.67 34.20
N SER A 128 5.82 -5.94 34.54
CA SER A 128 7.10 -6.66 34.47
C SER A 128 7.55 -6.96 33.04
N SER A 129 6.58 -7.08 32.11
CA SER A 129 6.79 -7.31 30.68
C SER A 129 5.54 -6.84 29.94
N ASN A 130 5.72 -6.09 28.86
CA ASN A 130 4.68 -5.78 27.89
C ASN A 130 5.33 -5.73 26.51
N ASP A 131 4.52 -6.02 25.49
CA ASP A 131 4.88 -5.81 24.11
C ASP A 131 3.80 -4.95 23.45
N ALA A 132 4.12 -3.67 23.22
CA ALA A 132 3.28 -2.73 22.51
C ALA A 132 3.21 -3.05 21.00
N LEU A 133 4.13 -3.86 20.47
CA LEU A 133 4.09 -4.32 19.07
C LEU A 133 3.13 -5.49 18.85
N LYS A 134 2.53 -6.05 19.90
CA LYS A 134 1.47 -7.08 19.77
C LYS A 134 0.22 -6.58 19.02
N ARG A 135 0.05 -5.25 18.93
CA ARG A 135 -0.99 -4.60 18.14
C ARG A 135 -0.38 -3.38 17.46
N VAL A 136 -0.10 -3.53 16.16
CA VAL A 136 0.32 -2.45 15.27
C VAL A 136 -0.82 -2.16 14.30
N ILE A 137 -1.34 -0.93 14.36
CA ILE A 137 -2.45 -0.45 13.54
C ILE A 137 -1.89 0.56 12.54
N GLY A 138 -2.03 0.30 11.25
CA GLY A 138 -1.69 1.28 10.21
C GLY A 138 -2.94 1.96 9.69
N TYR A 139 -2.93 3.29 9.54
CA TYR A 139 -3.94 4.01 8.77
C TYR A 139 -3.47 4.15 7.32
N TYR A 140 -4.41 3.99 6.40
CA TYR A 140 -4.21 4.26 4.97
C TYR A 140 -5.19 5.36 4.55
N GLU A 141 -4.65 6.46 4.05
CA GLU A 141 -5.42 7.57 3.50
C GLU A 141 -6.04 7.16 2.16
N GLY A 142 -7.37 7.05 2.08
CA GLY A 142 -8.12 6.65 0.89
C GLY A 142 -7.93 7.59 -0.30
N TRP A 143 -7.53 8.84 -0.06
CA TRP A 143 -7.13 9.79 -1.10
C TRP A 143 -5.67 9.64 -1.55
N SER A 144 -4.86 8.81 -0.90
CA SER A 144 -3.44 8.64 -1.26
C SER A 144 -3.28 8.14 -2.69
N ASN A 145 -4.10 7.18 -3.11
CA ASN A 145 -4.10 6.64 -4.47
C ASN A 145 -4.34 7.70 -5.57
N ASN A 146 -4.97 8.82 -5.20
CA ASN A 146 -5.30 9.92 -6.10
C ASN A 146 -4.32 11.11 -6.00
N ARG A 147 -3.26 11.02 -5.21
CA ARG A 147 -2.24 12.08 -5.14
C ARG A 147 -1.53 12.21 -6.49
N THR A 148 -1.22 13.45 -6.87
CA THR A 148 -0.57 13.74 -8.16
C THR A 148 0.89 13.26 -8.23
N CYS A 149 1.53 13.07 -7.07
CA CYS A 149 2.80 12.38 -6.91
C CYS A 149 2.82 11.71 -5.54
N ASP A 150 3.72 10.75 -5.33
CA ASP A 150 3.73 9.88 -4.14
C ASP A 150 2.35 9.27 -3.85
N SER A 151 1.69 8.85 -4.93
CA SER A 151 0.45 8.09 -4.84
C SER A 151 0.77 6.67 -4.40
N TRP A 152 0.13 6.25 -3.31
CA TRP A 152 0.20 4.88 -2.83
C TRP A 152 -1.14 4.21 -3.09
N SER A 153 -1.07 3.03 -3.67
CA SER A 153 -2.18 2.09 -3.79
C SER A 153 -2.16 1.12 -2.59
N PRO A 154 -3.26 0.38 -2.34
CA PRO A 154 -3.25 -0.66 -1.31
C PRO A 154 -2.14 -1.71 -1.49
N SER A 155 -1.72 -2.00 -2.73
CA SER A 155 -0.63 -2.95 -3.00
C SER A 155 0.76 -2.50 -2.56
N ASP A 156 0.96 -1.20 -2.30
CA ASP A 156 2.23 -0.64 -1.82
C ASP A 156 2.42 -0.82 -0.29
N LEU A 157 1.40 -1.32 0.41
CA LEU A 157 1.40 -1.49 1.85
C LEU A 157 2.05 -2.80 2.30
N ALA A 158 3.05 -2.70 3.17
CA ALA A 158 3.64 -3.86 3.87
C ALA A 158 2.74 -4.33 5.03
N VAL A 159 1.72 -5.14 4.70
CA VAL A 159 0.68 -5.57 5.66
C VAL A 159 1.06 -6.79 6.50
N ASP A 160 2.11 -7.53 6.14
CA ASP A 160 2.60 -8.72 6.84
C ASP A 160 3.09 -8.42 8.26
N VAL A 161 3.53 -7.17 8.49
CA VAL A 161 3.98 -6.69 9.79
C VAL A 161 2.89 -5.98 10.61
N LEU A 162 1.67 -5.87 10.07
CA LEU A 162 0.55 -5.19 10.71
C LEU A 162 -0.43 -6.19 11.33
N THR A 163 -1.10 -5.75 12.39
CA THR A 163 -2.22 -6.50 12.99
C THR A 163 -3.57 -5.96 12.54
N HIS A 164 -3.64 -4.64 12.36
CA HIS A 164 -4.85 -3.95 11.93
C HIS A 164 -4.49 -2.94 10.85
N LEU A 165 -5.41 -2.74 9.91
CA LEU A 165 -5.32 -1.74 8.86
C LEU A 165 -6.62 -0.94 8.83
N ASN A 166 -6.54 0.36 9.05
CA ASN A 166 -7.67 1.27 9.08
C ASN A 166 -7.76 2.02 7.74
N TYR A 167 -8.85 1.83 7.00
CA TYR A 167 -9.15 2.62 5.81
C TYR A 167 -9.73 3.98 6.23
N ALA A 168 -9.00 5.05 5.95
CA ALA A 168 -9.33 6.42 6.35
C ALA A 168 -9.62 7.29 5.12
N PHE A 169 -10.83 7.76 4.86
CA PHE A 169 -12.02 7.63 5.69
C PHE A 169 -13.25 7.34 4.83
N ALA A 170 -14.22 6.67 5.45
CA ALA A 170 -15.62 6.86 5.06
C ALA A 170 -16.22 8.05 5.81
N THR A 171 -17.28 8.61 5.24
CA THR A 171 -18.09 9.69 5.83
C THR A 171 -19.51 9.20 6.06
N PHE A 172 -20.45 10.09 6.36
CA PHE A 172 -21.87 9.74 6.37
C PHE A 172 -22.75 10.95 6.04
N ASP A 173 -23.93 10.66 5.51
CA ASP A 173 -24.94 11.65 5.13
C ASP A 173 -26.32 11.20 5.64
N HIS A 174 -27.35 12.01 5.41
CA HIS A 174 -28.71 11.71 5.87
C HIS A 174 -29.81 12.23 4.94
N ASP A 175 -30.92 11.49 4.91
CA ASP A 175 -32.22 11.98 4.42
C ASP A 175 -33.22 11.99 5.58
N GLY A 176 -33.40 13.18 6.18
CA GLY A 176 -34.22 13.32 7.39
C GLY A 176 -33.55 12.69 8.62
N ASP A 177 -34.21 11.71 9.25
CA ASP A 177 -33.68 10.97 10.41
C ASP A 177 -32.98 9.64 10.00
N ASP A 178 -32.88 9.35 8.70
CA ASP A 178 -32.16 8.18 8.16
C ASP A 178 -30.72 8.56 7.83
N TRP A 179 -29.77 7.97 8.56
CA TRP A 179 -28.33 8.28 8.49
C TRP A 179 -27.58 7.09 7.93
N GLU A 180 -26.75 7.31 6.91
CA GLU A 180 -26.05 6.25 6.20
C GLU A 180 -24.57 6.61 5.97
N VAL A 181 -23.70 5.62 6.14
CA VAL A 181 -22.29 5.70 5.79
C VAL A 181 -22.15 5.91 4.29
N SER A 182 -21.30 6.85 3.92
CA SER A 182 -21.09 7.29 2.55
C SER A 182 -19.59 7.32 2.22
N PRO A 183 -19.23 7.03 0.95
CA PRO A 183 -17.93 7.35 0.36
C PRO A 183 -17.47 8.77 0.71
N MET A 184 -16.15 8.98 0.82
CA MET A 184 -15.61 10.32 0.96
C MET A 184 -15.69 11.06 -0.38
N SER A 185 -16.23 12.29 -0.36
CA SER A 185 -16.33 13.09 -1.59
C SER A 185 -14.94 13.38 -2.17
N GLY A 186 -14.77 13.18 -3.48
CA GLY A 186 -13.52 13.47 -4.19
C GLY A 186 -12.52 12.30 -4.23
N VAL A 187 -12.85 11.15 -3.66
CA VAL A 187 -12.07 9.91 -3.83
C VAL A 187 -12.65 9.12 -5.00
N ALA A 188 -11.94 9.11 -6.14
CA ALA A 188 -12.26 8.25 -7.28
C ALA A 188 -12.00 6.77 -6.92
N ASP A 189 -12.80 5.87 -7.50
CA ASP A 189 -12.62 4.41 -7.42
C ASP A 189 -12.55 3.82 -5.99
N GLU A 190 -13.17 4.51 -5.01
CA GLU A 190 -13.16 4.12 -3.60
C GLU A 190 -13.63 2.66 -3.37
N THR A 191 -14.59 2.18 -4.17
CA THR A 191 -15.02 0.77 -4.11
C THR A 191 -13.90 -0.20 -4.46
N GLU A 192 -13.08 0.11 -5.47
CA GLU A 192 -11.94 -0.71 -5.87
C GLU A 192 -10.84 -0.65 -4.80
N VAL A 193 -10.51 0.55 -4.33
CA VAL A 193 -9.52 0.76 -3.25
C VAL A 193 -9.91 0.00 -1.99
N ILE A 194 -11.18 0.07 -1.56
CA ILE A 194 -11.65 -0.68 -0.37
C ILE A 194 -11.55 -2.19 -0.60
N ASN A 195 -11.94 -2.68 -1.80
CA ASN A 195 -11.84 -4.09 -2.12
C ASN A 195 -10.38 -4.58 -2.08
N ASP A 196 -9.47 -3.85 -2.70
CA ASP A 196 -8.04 -4.19 -2.73
C ASP A 196 -7.45 -4.20 -1.33
N LEU A 197 -7.80 -3.22 -0.52
CA LEU A 197 -7.34 -3.10 0.86
C LEU A 197 -7.87 -4.23 1.75
N VAL A 198 -9.12 -4.65 1.57
CA VAL A 198 -9.64 -5.85 2.25
C VAL A 198 -8.98 -7.13 1.71
N ASN A 199 -8.68 -7.18 0.40
CA ASN A 199 -8.00 -8.31 -0.23
C ASN A 199 -6.56 -8.51 0.26
N LEU A 200 -5.92 -7.51 0.86
CA LEU A 200 -4.61 -7.65 1.52
C LEU A 200 -4.59 -8.70 2.65
N LYS A 201 -5.76 -9.12 3.15
CA LYS A 201 -5.87 -10.29 4.04
C LYS A 201 -5.39 -11.60 3.40
N SER A 202 -5.32 -11.67 2.07
CA SER A 202 -4.71 -12.81 1.38
C SER A 202 -3.20 -12.89 1.64
N ASN A 203 -2.54 -11.74 1.81
CA ASN A 203 -1.11 -11.64 2.14
C ASN A 203 -0.86 -11.81 3.64
N ASN A 204 -1.83 -11.41 4.48
CA ASN A 204 -1.79 -11.61 5.93
C ASN A 204 -3.19 -12.06 6.42
N PRO A 205 -3.44 -13.39 6.54
CA PRO A 205 -4.74 -13.90 7.00
C PRO A 205 -5.14 -13.48 8.42
N GLY A 206 -4.17 -13.05 9.23
CA GLY A 206 -4.40 -12.50 10.57
C GLY A 206 -4.76 -11.00 10.57
N LEU A 207 -4.66 -10.31 9.43
CA LEU A 207 -4.91 -8.89 9.31
C LEU A 207 -6.39 -8.56 9.54
N SER A 208 -6.64 -7.64 10.47
CA SER A 208 -7.96 -7.09 10.70
C SER A 208 -8.12 -5.74 10.01
N VAL A 209 -9.01 -5.66 9.02
CA VAL A 209 -9.24 -4.42 8.26
C VAL A 209 -10.44 -3.67 8.82
N TYR A 210 -10.25 -2.42 9.25
CA TYR A 210 -11.26 -1.57 9.89
C TYR A 210 -11.66 -0.42 8.97
N LEU A 211 -12.94 -0.05 9.04
CA LEU A 211 -13.45 1.16 8.40
C LEU A 211 -13.33 2.32 9.39
N SER A 212 -12.46 3.30 9.13
CA SER A 212 -12.44 4.54 9.91
C SER A 212 -13.45 5.53 9.35
N ILE A 213 -14.32 6.07 10.22
CA ILE A 213 -15.39 6.99 9.84
C ILE A 213 -15.14 8.34 10.51
N GLY A 214 -15.13 9.42 9.73
CA GLY A 214 -14.99 10.79 10.23
C GLY A 214 -13.74 11.49 9.72
N GLY A 215 -12.84 11.86 10.65
CA GLY A 215 -11.62 12.60 10.39
C GLY A 215 -11.80 14.13 10.38
N TRP A 216 -10.67 14.84 10.42
CA TRP A 216 -10.64 16.30 10.56
C TRP A 216 -11.56 17.05 9.59
N SER A 217 -11.44 16.83 8.28
CA SER A 217 -12.21 17.59 7.27
C SER A 217 -13.72 17.32 7.29
N PHE A 218 -14.17 16.19 7.84
CA PHE A 218 -15.61 15.89 7.93
C PHE A 218 -16.33 16.76 8.97
N ASN A 219 -15.61 17.40 9.88
CA ASN A 219 -16.17 18.29 10.90
C ASN A 219 -16.11 19.78 10.47
N ASP A 220 -15.89 20.04 9.17
CA ASP A 220 -15.90 21.37 8.56
C ASP A 220 -17.14 21.60 7.69
N GLY A 221 -17.45 22.86 7.39
CA GLY A 221 -18.48 23.21 6.40
C GLY A 221 -19.88 22.70 6.75
N ASP A 222 -20.57 22.12 5.75
CA ASP A 222 -21.96 21.70 5.86
C ASP A 222 -22.14 20.43 6.72
N THR A 223 -21.07 19.66 6.94
CA THR A 223 -21.09 18.41 7.73
C THR A 223 -20.66 18.61 9.19
N ALA A 224 -20.29 19.84 9.60
CA ALA A 224 -19.73 20.12 10.91
C ALA A 224 -20.57 19.61 12.10
N SER A 225 -21.90 19.66 12.03
CA SER A 225 -22.78 19.18 13.12
C SER A 225 -23.21 17.72 13.01
N TYR A 226 -22.83 17.01 11.94
CA TYR A 226 -23.44 15.73 11.58
C TYR A 226 -23.24 14.66 12.65
N TRP A 227 -22.06 14.60 13.27
CA TRP A 227 -21.83 13.70 14.41
C TRP A 227 -22.78 13.98 15.59
N SER A 228 -22.87 15.25 16.01
CA SER A 228 -23.74 15.68 17.10
C SER A 228 -25.21 15.37 16.81
N ASP A 229 -25.66 15.67 15.59
CA ASP A 229 -27.03 15.48 15.14
C ASP A 229 -27.39 13.99 15.05
N MET A 230 -26.52 13.16 14.45
CA MET A 230 -26.69 11.71 14.36
C MET A 230 -26.70 11.06 15.75
N ALA A 231 -25.80 11.46 16.65
CA ALA A 231 -25.69 10.90 17.99
C ALA A 231 -26.86 11.29 18.92
N SER A 232 -27.59 12.37 18.60
CA SER A 232 -28.58 13.00 19.50
C SER A 232 -29.79 12.13 19.88
N LYS A 233 -30.18 11.15 19.06
CA LYS A 233 -31.39 10.32 19.27
C LYS A 233 -31.09 8.84 19.05
N ALA A 234 -31.78 7.98 19.80
CA ALA A 234 -31.66 6.52 19.62
C ALA A 234 -32.10 6.02 18.24
N SER A 235 -33.02 6.71 17.56
CA SER A 235 -33.45 6.32 16.21
C SER A 235 -32.38 6.56 15.15
N THR A 236 -31.73 7.73 15.19
CA THR A 236 -30.70 8.13 14.24
C THR A 236 -29.43 7.29 14.43
N ARG A 237 -28.99 7.11 15.69
CA ARG A 237 -27.88 6.21 16.04
C ARG A 237 -28.09 4.78 15.56
N LYS A 238 -29.29 4.23 15.74
CA LYS A 238 -29.63 2.88 15.26
C LYS A 238 -29.75 2.79 13.74
N SER A 239 -30.13 3.88 13.06
CA SER A 239 -30.14 3.92 11.59
C SER A 239 -28.70 3.86 11.07
N TRP A 240 -27.86 4.76 11.58
CA TRP A 240 -26.43 4.83 11.25
C TRP A 240 -25.68 3.53 11.57
N ALA A 241 -25.85 2.95 12.77
CA ALA A 241 -25.21 1.69 13.14
C ALA A 241 -25.58 0.51 12.23
N LYS A 242 -26.80 0.49 11.67
CA LYS A 242 -27.19 -0.53 10.68
C LYS A 242 -26.49 -0.31 9.35
N SER A 243 -26.28 0.94 8.94
CA SER A 243 -25.50 1.27 7.74
C SER A 243 -24.05 0.83 7.90
N VAL A 244 -23.41 1.07 9.06
CA VAL A 244 -22.07 0.52 9.36
C VAL A 244 -22.04 -1.01 9.22
N SER A 245 -23.02 -1.71 9.81
CA SER A 245 -23.12 -3.17 9.68
C SER A 245 -23.35 -3.63 8.23
N PHE A 246 -23.96 -2.80 7.38
CA PHE A 246 -24.16 -3.10 5.97
C PHE A 246 -22.82 -3.02 5.21
N GLU A 247 -22.03 -1.97 5.43
CA GLU A 247 -20.70 -1.82 4.82
C GLU A 247 -19.76 -2.97 5.20
N PHE A 248 -19.80 -3.44 6.45
CA PHE A 248 -19.02 -4.60 6.88
C PHE A 248 -19.36 -5.86 6.08
N LYS A 249 -20.64 -6.11 5.82
CA LYS A 249 -21.08 -7.29 5.05
C LYS A 249 -20.79 -7.14 3.56
N LYS A 250 -20.83 -5.92 3.05
CA LYS A 250 -20.60 -5.59 1.64
C LYS A 250 -19.13 -5.79 1.27
N TYR A 251 -18.23 -5.25 2.09
CA TYR A 251 -16.80 -5.20 1.79
C TYR A 251 -15.95 -6.18 2.59
N GLY A 252 -16.46 -6.75 3.68
CA GLY A 252 -15.73 -7.72 4.51
C GLY A 252 -14.84 -7.09 5.59
N PHE A 253 -15.18 -5.92 6.12
CA PHE A 253 -14.47 -5.30 7.26
C PHE A 253 -14.58 -6.14 8.54
N ASN A 254 -13.55 -6.09 9.39
CA ASN A 254 -13.50 -6.73 10.70
C ASN A 254 -13.95 -5.81 11.85
N GLY A 255 -14.04 -4.51 11.61
CA GLY A 255 -14.44 -3.54 12.63
C GLY A 255 -14.57 -2.14 12.09
N VAL A 256 -14.91 -1.22 12.99
CA VAL A 256 -15.03 0.22 12.72
C VAL A 256 -14.19 0.98 13.73
N ASP A 257 -13.62 2.07 13.26
CA ASP A 257 -12.92 3.04 14.06
C ASP A 257 -13.63 4.39 13.94
N LEU A 258 -13.92 5.01 15.08
CA LEU A 258 -14.73 6.22 15.17
C LEU A 258 -13.86 7.45 15.42
N ASP A 259 -13.76 8.31 14.40
CA ASP A 259 -12.87 9.49 14.39
C ASP A 259 -13.71 10.78 14.39
N TRP A 260 -14.41 11.02 15.51
CA TRP A 260 -15.18 12.25 15.74
C TRP A 260 -14.28 13.34 16.32
N GLU A 261 -14.06 14.41 15.54
CA GLU A 261 -13.14 15.51 15.88
C GLU A 261 -13.80 16.89 15.99
N TYR A 262 -14.36 17.31 17.13
CA TYR A 262 -14.44 16.59 18.41
C TYR A 262 -15.81 16.82 19.08
N PRO A 263 -16.31 15.86 19.89
CA PRO A 263 -17.56 16.04 20.63
C PRO A 263 -17.52 17.31 21.50
N VAL A 264 -18.66 18.00 21.64
CA VAL A 264 -18.86 19.23 22.42
C VAL A 264 -18.12 20.47 21.88
N ALA A 265 -17.03 20.31 21.13
CA ALA A 265 -16.21 21.41 20.62
C ALA A 265 -17.02 22.31 19.65
N THR A 266 -17.35 23.53 20.10
CA THR A 266 -18.20 24.44 19.33
C THR A 266 -17.57 24.94 18.03
N ASP A 267 -16.24 25.02 18.00
CA ASP A 267 -15.43 25.30 16.81
C ASP A 267 -15.48 24.15 15.77
N ARG A 268 -16.06 23.01 16.14
CA ARG A 268 -16.20 21.78 15.33
C ARG A 268 -17.65 21.29 15.24
N GLY A 269 -18.63 22.17 15.49
CA GLY A 269 -20.06 21.81 15.40
C GLY A 269 -20.60 20.92 16.53
N GLY A 270 -19.86 20.79 17.64
CA GLY A 270 -20.24 20.01 18.81
C GLY A 270 -21.40 20.59 19.63
N SER A 271 -22.08 19.71 20.37
CA SER A 271 -23.16 20.01 21.32
C SER A 271 -22.83 19.50 22.72
N THR A 272 -23.38 20.14 23.76
CA THR A 272 -23.07 19.82 25.17
C THR A 272 -23.48 18.42 25.61
N ASP A 273 -24.39 17.76 24.89
CA ASP A 273 -24.84 16.39 25.20
C ASP A 273 -23.98 15.30 24.54
N ASP A 274 -23.02 15.67 23.68
CA ASP A 274 -22.23 14.75 22.87
C ASP A 274 -21.50 13.70 23.71
N THR A 275 -20.90 14.09 24.85
CA THR A 275 -20.20 13.15 25.74
C THR A 275 -21.07 11.95 26.12
N LYS A 276 -22.35 12.17 26.46
CA LYS A 276 -23.28 11.08 26.83
C LYS A 276 -23.82 10.36 25.59
N ASN A 277 -24.03 11.10 24.51
CA ASN A 277 -24.54 10.56 23.26
C ASN A 277 -23.52 9.64 22.60
N TYR A 278 -22.22 9.90 22.73
CA TYR A 278 -21.18 9.06 22.17
C TYR A 278 -21.08 7.71 22.88
N VAL A 279 -21.19 7.68 24.20
CA VAL A 279 -21.33 6.41 24.97
C VAL A 279 -22.57 5.63 24.50
N SER A 280 -23.68 6.33 24.30
CA SER A 280 -24.92 5.72 23.81
C SER A 280 -24.80 5.20 22.38
N LEU A 281 -24.03 5.90 21.53
CA LEU A 281 -23.72 5.50 20.16
C LEU A 281 -22.91 4.22 20.12
N ILE A 282 -21.83 4.12 20.90
CA ILE A 282 -21.02 2.91 20.98
C ILE A 282 -21.85 1.73 21.50
N SER A 283 -22.67 1.97 22.54
CA SER A 283 -23.54 0.93 23.08
C SER A 283 -24.52 0.39 22.03
N GLU A 284 -25.19 1.28 21.27
CA GLU A 284 -26.17 0.87 20.25
C GLU A 284 -25.52 0.28 19.00
N LEU A 285 -24.34 0.80 18.60
CA LEU A 285 -23.51 0.20 17.58
C LEU A 285 -23.12 -1.21 17.99
N ARG A 286 -22.70 -1.41 19.24
CA ARG A 286 -22.34 -2.74 19.72
C ARG A 286 -23.51 -3.70 19.66
N GLU A 287 -24.69 -3.30 20.13
CA GLU A 287 -25.92 -4.09 20.04
C GLU A 287 -26.24 -4.54 18.60
N VAL A 288 -26.10 -3.64 17.62
CA VAL A 288 -26.37 -3.94 16.20
C VAL A 288 -25.35 -4.93 15.64
N LEU A 289 -24.06 -4.73 15.94
CA LEU A 289 -22.98 -5.58 15.45
C LEU A 289 -23.05 -6.98 16.06
N ASP A 290 -23.30 -7.12 17.37
CA ASP A 290 -23.45 -8.43 18.04
C ASP A 290 -24.66 -9.19 17.49
N ALA A 291 -25.75 -8.49 17.15
CA ALA A 291 -26.94 -9.11 16.55
C ALA A 291 -26.68 -9.71 15.16
N SER A 292 -25.57 -9.37 14.50
CA SER A 292 -25.17 -9.99 13.23
C SER A 292 -24.68 -11.44 13.37
N GLY A 293 -24.31 -11.86 14.59
CA GLY A 293 -23.70 -13.16 14.86
C GLY A 293 -22.22 -13.28 14.47
N THR A 294 -21.61 -12.18 14.00
CA THR A 294 -20.16 -12.08 13.71
C THR A 294 -19.51 -11.18 14.76
N SER A 295 -18.31 -11.53 15.21
CA SER A 295 -17.55 -10.71 16.15
C SER A 295 -16.83 -9.59 15.39
N TYR A 296 -17.41 -8.40 15.39
CA TYR A 296 -16.77 -7.18 14.87
C TYR A 296 -16.17 -6.35 15.98
N GLY A 297 -15.01 -5.73 15.73
CA GLY A 297 -14.41 -4.80 16.68
C GLY A 297 -14.89 -3.36 16.53
N ILE A 298 -14.71 -2.58 17.59
CA ILE A 298 -15.02 -1.14 17.67
C ILE A 298 -13.84 -0.44 18.34
N SER A 299 -13.17 0.46 17.62
CA SER A 299 -12.25 1.44 18.21
C SER A 299 -12.79 2.85 18.09
N PHE A 300 -12.19 3.78 18.82
CA PHE A 300 -12.44 5.21 18.69
C PHE A 300 -11.16 6.00 18.93
N THR A 301 -11.05 7.12 18.24
CA THR A 301 -9.85 7.93 18.27
C THR A 301 -10.01 9.10 19.24
N THR A 302 -8.99 9.34 20.07
CA THR A 302 -8.99 10.39 21.10
C THR A 302 -7.84 11.38 20.88
N PRO A 303 -8.06 12.68 21.18
CA PRO A 303 -7.00 13.68 21.11
C PRO A 303 -6.05 13.56 22.31
N ALA A 304 -4.80 13.99 22.15
CA ALA A 304 -3.85 14.08 23.25
C ALA A 304 -4.06 15.34 24.14
N SER A 305 -4.70 16.38 23.61
CA SER A 305 -4.90 17.64 24.33
C SER A 305 -6.01 17.52 25.39
N TYR A 306 -5.76 18.07 26.58
CA TYR A 306 -6.77 18.15 27.64
C TYR A 306 -8.06 18.82 27.15
N TRP A 307 -7.92 19.86 26.30
CA TRP A 307 -9.02 20.74 25.94
C TRP A 307 -10.09 20.06 25.06
N TYR A 308 -9.70 19.08 24.25
CA TYR A 308 -10.65 18.23 23.54
C TYR A 308 -10.92 16.92 24.28
N LEU A 309 -9.92 16.30 24.92
CA LEU A 309 -10.08 14.99 25.58
C LEU A 309 -11.10 15.02 26.72
N GLN A 310 -11.27 16.17 27.40
CA GLN A 310 -12.24 16.31 28.49
C GLN A 310 -13.70 16.05 28.10
N TYR A 311 -14.01 16.05 26.80
CA TYR A 311 -15.35 15.78 26.27
C TYR A 311 -15.59 14.29 25.99
N PHE A 312 -14.59 13.44 26.21
CA PHE A 312 -14.67 11.99 26.02
C PHE A 312 -14.84 11.28 27.37
N ASP A 313 -15.94 10.54 27.53
CA ASP A 313 -16.07 9.57 28.63
C ASP A 313 -15.40 8.25 28.23
N VAL A 314 -14.06 8.25 28.15
CA VAL A 314 -13.27 7.10 27.68
C VAL A 314 -13.61 5.81 28.44
N PRO A 315 -13.68 5.78 29.79
CA PRO A 315 -14.10 4.57 30.51
C PRO A 315 -15.54 4.15 30.19
N GLY A 316 -16.47 5.09 30.05
CA GLY A 316 -17.85 4.81 29.64
C GLY A 316 -17.95 4.23 28.24
N MET A 317 -17.19 4.77 27.29
CA MET A 317 -17.11 4.30 25.90
C MET A 317 -16.53 2.88 25.81
N LEU A 318 -15.43 2.60 26.52
CA LEU A 318 -14.86 1.25 26.62
C LEU A 318 -15.85 0.27 27.28
N SER A 319 -16.54 0.70 28.34
CA SER A 319 -17.54 -0.13 29.03
C SER A 319 -18.80 -0.38 28.19
N ALA A 320 -19.11 0.53 27.26
CA ALA A 320 -20.26 0.40 26.35
C ALA A 320 -20.04 -0.62 25.23
N GLY A 321 -18.79 -0.98 24.92
CA GLY A 321 -18.47 -2.00 23.94
C GLY A 321 -17.30 -1.70 23.02
N ALA A 322 -16.59 -0.58 23.19
CA ALA A 322 -15.36 -0.34 22.45
C ALA A 322 -14.20 -1.22 22.96
N ASP A 323 -13.41 -1.74 22.03
CA ASP A 323 -12.32 -2.67 22.30
C ASP A 323 -11.05 -1.95 22.77
N TRP A 324 -10.75 -0.76 22.25
CA TRP A 324 -9.66 0.12 22.65
C TRP A 324 -9.89 1.54 22.13
N THR A 325 -9.02 2.48 22.54
CA THR A 325 -8.92 3.82 21.94
C THR A 325 -7.56 4.03 21.30
N ASN A 326 -7.54 4.69 20.14
CA ASN A 326 -6.34 5.18 19.47
C ASN A 326 -6.11 6.63 19.91
N ILE A 327 -5.06 6.92 20.68
CA ILE A 327 -4.75 8.29 21.10
C ILE A 327 -3.82 8.96 20.08
N MET A 328 -4.22 10.10 19.53
CA MET A 328 -3.47 10.88 18.54
C MET A 328 -2.35 11.67 19.23
N THR A 329 -1.26 11.00 19.55
CA THR A 329 -0.06 11.55 20.21
C THR A 329 0.92 12.21 19.24
N TYR A 330 0.35 12.87 18.23
CA TYR A 330 0.99 13.69 17.20
C TYR A 330 0.13 14.95 17.00
N ASP A 331 0.59 15.91 16.20
CA ASP A 331 -0.04 17.24 16.09
C ASP A 331 -0.18 17.97 17.42
N LEU A 332 0.77 17.74 18.33
CA LEU A 332 0.84 18.48 19.60
C LEU A 332 1.10 19.97 19.37
N HIS A 333 1.84 20.28 18.31
CA HIS A 333 2.26 21.62 17.94
C HIS A 333 2.22 21.82 16.43
N GLY A 334 1.93 23.06 16.03
CA GLY A 334 1.82 23.46 14.63
C GLY A 334 1.62 24.97 14.49
N VAL A 335 1.36 25.43 13.26
CA VAL A 335 1.25 26.87 12.96
C VAL A 335 0.10 27.57 13.70
N TRP A 336 -0.90 26.81 14.13
CA TRP A 336 -2.07 27.29 14.87
C TRP A 336 -1.69 27.84 16.27
N ASP A 337 -0.59 27.37 16.87
CA ASP A 337 -0.05 27.86 18.15
C ASP A 337 0.22 29.37 18.12
N GLY A 338 0.50 29.91 16.92
CA GLY A 338 0.73 31.34 16.72
C GLY A 338 -0.45 32.24 17.07
N THR A 339 -1.64 31.67 17.24
CA THR A 339 -2.85 32.39 17.70
C THR A 339 -3.21 32.09 19.15
N ASP A 340 -2.57 31.11 19.77
CA ASP A 340 -2.78 30.76 21.16
C ASP A 340 -2.05 31.77 22.07
N PRO A 341 -2.74 32.42 23.02
CA PRO A 341 -2.15 33.45 23.88
C PRO A 341 -1.18 32.91 24.94
N TRP A 342 -1.15 31.60 25.18
CA TRP A 342 -0.31 30.93 26.17
C TRP A 342 0.95 30.31 25.56
N ILE A 343 0.87 29.84 24.31
CA ILE A 343 2.01 29.27 23.56
C ILE A 343 2.71 30.36 22.74
N GLY A 344 1.96 31.02 21.86
CA GLY A 344 2.48 32.03 20.93
C GLY A 344 3.18 31.45 19.70
N LYS A 345 3.75 32.33 18.86
CA LYS A 345 4.42 31.98 17.60
C LYS A 345 5.81 31.38 17.82
N VAL A 346 5.87 30.22 18.44
CA VAL A 346 7.12 29.48 18.68
C VAL A 346 7.09 28.13 17.98
N MET A 347 8.23 27.71 17.42
CA MET A 347 8.39 26.39 16.81
C MET A 347 8.47 25.37 17.94
N GLN A 348 7.67 24.32 17.83
CA GLN A 348 7.68 23.19 18.76
C GLN A 348 7.45 21.91 17.98
N ALA A 349 7.88 20.79 18.55
CA ALA A 349 7.80 19.50 17.89
C ALA A 349 6.38 18.95 17.90
N HIS A 350 5.88 18.48 16.75
CA HIS A 350 4.51 17.93 16.67
C HIS A 350 4.36 16.58 17.39
N THR A 351 5.47 15.91 17.69
CA THR A 351 5.53 14.77 18.60
C THR A 351 6.55 15.06 19.70
N ASN A 352 6.18 14.82 20.95
CA ASN A 352 7.05 15.08 22.11
C ASN A 352 6.72 14.12 23.25
N LEU A 353 7.62 13.20 23.58
CA LEU A 353 7.42 12.18 24.62
C LEU A 353 7.11 12.77 26.00
N THR A 354 7.58 13.96 26.33
CA THR A 354 7.25 14.62 27.61
C THR A 354 5.79 15.06 27.67
N GLU A 355 5.21 15.44 26.53
CA GLU A 355 3.81 15.83 26.40
C GLU A 355 2.91 14.62 26.17
N ILE A 356 3.38 13.59 25.45
CA ILE A 356 2.73 12.28 25.36
C ILE A 356 2.53 11.67 26.75
N LYS A 357 3.54 11.79 27.63
CA LYS A 357 3.43 11.41 29.05
C LYS A 357 2.32 12.19 29.75
N SER A 358 2.25 13.50 29.51
CA SER A 358 1.22 14.37 30.10
C SER A 358 -0.19 14.05 29.58
N ALA A 359 -0.32 13.65 28.31
CA ALA A 359 -1.58 13.19 27.72
C ALA A 359 -2.02 11.85 28.32
N LEU A 360 -1.11 10.89 28.48
CA LEU A 360 -1.40 9.60 29.12
C LEU A 360 -1.73 9.75 30.62
N ASP A 361 -1.15 10.73 31.31
CA ASP A 361 -1.54 11.07 32.68
C ASP A 361 -3.02 11.44 32.78
N LEU A 362 -3.60 12.08 31.76
CA LEU A 362 -5.04 12.34 31.73
C LEU A 362 -5.85 11.04 31.65
N MET A 363 -5.39 10.07 30.86
CA MET A 363 -6.02 8.74 30.77
C MET A 363 -5.96 8.00 32.10
N TRP A 364 -4.83 8.08 32.82
CA TRP A 364 -4.68 7.47 34.15
C TRP A 364 -5.58 8.13 35.19
N ARG A 365 -5.73 9.45 35.15
CA ARG A 365 -6.66 10.18 36.03
C ARG A 365 -8.12 9.80 35.74
N ALA A 366 -8.48 9.63 34.47
CA ALA A 366 -9.79 9.14 34.07
C ALA A 366 -10.01 7.65 34.43
N GLY A 367 -8.96 6.91 34.81
CA GLY A 367 -9.06 5.50 35.21
C GLY A 367 -9.12 4.55 34.02
N VAL A 368 -8.55 4.94 32.88
CA VAL A 368 -8.51 4.11 31.67
C VAL A 368 -7.50 2.99 31.85
N GLU A 369 -7.89 1.77 31.45
CA GLU A 369 -7.00 0.62 31.52
C GLU A 369 -5.87 0.73 30.49
N PRO A 370 -4.59 0.57 30.87
CA PRO A 370 -3.46 0.79 29.94
C PRO A 370 -3.49 -0.09 28.69
N SER A 371 -3.90 -1.34 28.83
CA SER A 371 -3.99 -2.29 27.72
C SER A 371 -5.10 -1.96 26.71
N LYS A 372 -5.94 -0.97 27.01
CA LYS A 372 -7.01 -0.44 26.13
C LYS A 372 -6.61 0.85 25.42
N ILE A 373 -5.38 1.31 25.59
CA ILE A 373 -4.85 2.52 24.94
C ILE A 373 -3.83 2.10 23.88
N VAL A 374 -4.01 2.59 22.66
CA VAL A 374 -3.09 2.41 21.53
C VAL A 374 -2.46 3.77 21.21
N MET A 375 -1.14 3.86 21.29
CA MET A 375 -0.41 5.13 21.15
C MET A 375 -0.15 5.46 19.67
N GLY A 376 -0.58 6.63 19.22
CA GLY A 376 -0.36 7.12 17.87
C GLY A 376 1.07 7.58 17.60
N THR A 377 1.55 7.31 16.38
CA THR A 377 2.83 7.73 15.84
C THR A 377 2.62 8.33 14.45
N GLY A 378 3.37 9.38 14.12
CA GLY A 378 3.23 10.10 12.84
C GLY A 378 4.35 9.75 11.86
N PHE A 379 4.00 9.38 10.63
CA PHE A 379 4.93 9.22 9.48
C PHE A 379 4.96 10.50 8.64
N TYR A 380 4.92 11.64 9.30
CA TYR A 380 5.02 12.97 8.74
C TYR A 380 5.60 13.92 9.79
N GLY A 381 5.80 15.17 9.41
CA GLY A 381 6.20 16.24 10.30
C GLY A 381 5.39 17.51 10.11
N ARG A 382 5.34 18.34 11.16
CA ARG A 382 4.88 19.74 11.05
C ARG A 382 6.07 20.66 10.86
N SER A 383 5.95 21.56 9.88
CA SER A 383 7.03 22.44 9.43
C SER A 383 6.73 23.93 9.63
N PHE A 384 7.79 24.70 9.82
CA PHE A 384 7.75 26.13 10.09
C PHE A 384 8.80 26.88 9.25
N THR A 385 8.50 28.14 8.93
CA THR A 385 9.51 29.08 8.42
C THR A 385 10.07 29.86 9.61
N VAL A 386 11.36 29.68 9.88
CA VAL A 386 12.09 30.28 11.00
C VAL A 386 12.09 31.82 10.88
N ASP A 387 11.81 32.54 11.96
CA ASP A 387 11.81 34.02 11.95
C ASP A 387 13.23 34.61 12.04
N ASP A 388 14.07 34.05 12.91
CA ASP A 388 15.48 34.40 13.08
C ASP A 388 16.35 33.15 12.84
N PRO A 389 17.06 33.03 11.69
CA PRO A 389 17.90 31.88 11.38
C PRO A 389 19.04 31.61 12.38
N SER A 390 19.30 32.51 13.34
CA SER A 390 20.23 32.28 14.45
C SER A 390 19.62 31.53 15.64
N CYS A 391 18.29 31.35 15.67
CA CYS A 391 17.53 30.65 16.70
C CYS A 391 16.69 29.55 16.04
N VAL A 392 17.16 28.30 16.12
CA VAL A 392 16.54 27.14 15.45
C VAL A 392 16.11 26.03 16.42
N ASP A 393 16.26 26.27 17.72
CA ASP A 393 15.83 25.35 18.77
C ASP A 393 14.32 25.45 19.01
N PRO A 394 13.67 24.38 19.53
CA PRO A 394 12.30 24.48 20.02
C PRO A 394 12.13 25.65 21.00
N GLY A 395 11.05 26.41 20.83
CA GLY A 395 10.80 27.68 21.53
C GLY A 395 11.25 28.94 20.77
N CYS A 396 12.04 28.82 19.69
CA CYS A 396 12.37 29.93 18.81
C CYS A 396 11.17 30.35 17.96
N ALA A 397 11.12 31.62 17.54
CA ALA A 397 9.97 32.16 16.82
C ALA A 397 9.88 31.67 15.36
N PHE A 398 8.66 31.45 14.87
CA PHE A 398 8.37 31.26 13.44
C PHE A 398 7.58 32.42 12.86
N SER A 399 7.75 32.65 11.56
CA SER A 399 7.05 33.70 10.82
C SER A 399 5.72 33.20 10.25
N VAL A 400 5.78 32.06 9.55
CA VAL A 400 4.66 31.38 8.87
C VAL A 400 4.90 29.86 8.83
N ALA A 401 3.95 29.12 8.24
CA ALA A 401 4.12 27.71 7.91
C ALA A 401 5.40 27.45 7.12
N GLY A 402 5.98 26.26 7.29
CA GLY A 402 7.03 25.78 6.39
C GLY A 402 6.48 25.67 4.96
N ASN A 403 7.37 25.73 3.99
CA ASN A 403 7.00 25.58 2.59
C ASN A 403 6.31 24.24 2.36
N ALA A 404 5.31 24.23 1.48
CA ALA A 404 4.64 23.01 1.07
C ALA A 404 5.64 22.06 0.39
N GLY A 405 5.57 20.77 0.75
CA GLY A 405 6.30 19.72 0.05
C GLY A 405 5.82 19.55 -1.40
N PRO A 406 6.64 18.95 -2.28
CA PRO A 406 6.29 18.75 -3.68
C PRO A 406 5.06 17.85 -3.88
N CYS A 407 4.79 16.90 -2.98
CA CYS A 407 3.74 15.90 -3.12
C CYS A 407 2.61 16.03 -2.11
N THR A 408 2.92 16.29 -0.84
CA THR A 408 1.87 16.63 0.13
C THR A 408 1.18 17.96 -0.20
N ALA A 409 1.88 18.85 -0.92
CA ALA A 409 1.39 20.14 -1.41
C ALA A 409 0.71 21.01 -0.34
N THR A 410 1.04 20.80 0.94
CA THR A 410 0.39 21.41 2.09
C THR A 410 1.42 22.17 2.91
N ALA A 411 1.31 23.49 2.97
CA ALA A 411 2.22 24.31 3.76
C ALA A 411 2.13 23.94 5.25
N GLY A 412 3.28 23.73 5.89
CA GLY A 412 3.36 23.32 7.30
C GLY A 412 3.25 21.82 7.55
N VAL A 413 3.18 20.99 6.50
CA VAL A 413 3.17 19.52 6.59
C VAL A 413 4.15 18.96 5.57
N LEU A 414 4.92 17.95 5.97
CA LEU A 414 5.78 17.18 5.08
C LEU A 414 5.64 15.69 5.41
N SER A 415 5.48 14.83 4.40
CA SER A 415 5.49 13.37 4.61
C SER A 415 6.87 12.90 5.07
N TYR A 416 6.97 11.71 5.68
CA TYR A 416 8.26 11.14 6.06
C TYR A 416 9.19 11.05 4.85
N LYS A 417 8.67 10.64 3.68
CA LYS A 417 9.42 10.63 2.43
C LYS A 417 9.99 12.00 2.05
N GLU A 418 9.17 13.06 2.06
CA GLU A 418 9.64 14.42 1.76
C GLU A 418 10.70 14.89 2.76
N ILE A 419 10.55 14.52 4.04
CA ILE A 419 11.53 14.85 5.08
C ILE A 419 12.87 14.15 4.81
N VAL A 420 12.86 12.86 4.46
CA VAL A 420 14.08 12.12 4.09
C VAL A 420 14.78 12.75 2.90
N GLU A 421 14.03 13.25 1.90
CA GLU A 421 14.60 14.00 0.78
C GLU A 421 15.28 15.31 1.23
N TYR A 422 14.62 16.09 2.10
CA TYR A 422 15.21 17.33 2.63
C TYR A 422 16.40 17.09 3.58
N MET A 423 16.43 15.97 4.30
CA MET A 423 17.59 15.58 5.11
C MET A 423 18.87 15.39 4.27
N ASN A 424 18.71 15.12 2.97
CA ASN A 424 19.82 14.93 2.04
C ASN A 424 20.30 16.23 1.38
N HIS A 425 19.72 17.39 1.71
CA HIS A 425 20.24 18.69 1.27
C HIS A 425 21.62 18.97 1.88
N ASP A 426 22.51 19.60 1.10
CA ASP A 426 23.90 19.92 1.51
C ASP A 426 23.98 20.80 2.78
N ASP A 427 22.95 21.60 3.05
CA ASP A 427 22.87 22.52 4.19
C ASP A 427 21.91 22.06 5.30
N ALA A 428 21.37 20.84 5.21
CA ALA A 428 20.48 20.29 6.21
C ALA A 428 21.22 20.05 7.54
N LEU A 429 20.66 20.58 8.63
CA LEU A 429 21.09 20.37 10.00
C LEU A 429 20.08 19.47 10.71
N PHE A 430 20.42 18.20 10.88
CA PHE A 430 19.63 17.22 11.61
C PHE A 430 19.99 17.23 13.10
N ILE A 431 18.98 17.34 13.98
CA ILE A 431 19.14 17.44 15.43
C ILE A 431 18.18 16.45 16.11
N LEU A 432 18.70 15.69 17.07
CA LEU A 432 17.93 14.84 17.97
C LEU A 432 17.75 15.55 19.31
N ASP A 433 16.49 15.75 19.73
CA ASP A 433 16.15 16.06 21.12
C ASP A 433 15.84 14.75 21.86
N ASP A 434 16.83 14.27 22.60
CA ASP A 434 16.75 13.02 23.37
C ASP A 434 15.72 13.08 24.51
N THR A 435 15.43 14.29 25.04
CA THR A 435 14.48 14.45 26.15
C THR A 435 13.05 14.41 25.64
N ALA A 436 12.79 15.11 24.54
CA ALA A 436 11.50 15.08 23.86
C ALA A 436 11.31 13.81 23.01
N ALA A 437 12.36 13.02 22.79
CA ALA A 437 12.38 11.87 21.89
C ALA A 437 11.76 12.23 20.53
N VAL A 438 12.35 13.23 19.88
CA VAL A 438 11.95 13.72 18.55
C VAL A 438 13.17 14.25 17.81
N ASN A 439 13.14 14.19 16.47
CA ASN A 439 14.14 14.82 15.62
C ASN A 439 13.56 16.07 14.99
N TYR A 440 14.42 17.01 14.64
CA TYR A 440 14.08 18.08 13.73
C TYR A 440 15.23 18.35 12.76
N VAL A 441 14.87 18.73 11.54
CA VAL A 441 15.82 19.13 10.51
C VAL A 441 15.57 20.57 10.12
N VAL A 442 16.66 21.30 9.93
CA VAL A 442 16.66 22.70 9.50
C VAL A 442 17.43 22.80 8.20
N TRP A 443 16.86 23.44 7.18
CA TRP A 443 17.49 23.56 5.85
C TRP A 443 17.23 24.92 5.22
N ASP A 444 17.72 25.10 3.98
CA ASP A 444 17.59 26.32 3.19
C ASP A 444 18.12 27.55 3.95
N SER A 445 19.41 27.51 4.30
CA SER A 445 20.12 28.52 5.08
C SER A 445 19.47 28.82 6.44
N ALA A 446 19.00 27.76 7.11
CA ALA A 446 18.32 27.80 8.40
C ALA A 446 16.99 28.58 8.40
N THR A 447 16.27 28.59 7.28
CA THR A 447 14.97 29.26 7.15
C THR A 447 13.79 28.30 7.22
N GLN A 448 14.00 27.01 6.97
CA GLN A 448 12.97 25.98 7.03
C GLN A 448 13.26 24.99 8.15
N TRP A 449 12.24 24.57 8.88
CA TRP A 449 12.34 23.70 10.04
C TRP A 449 11.20 22.67 10.01
N VAL A 450 11.48 21.40 10.29
CA VAL A 450 10.44 20.36 10.46
C VAL A 450 10.83 19.39 11.56
N SER A 451 9.85 19.01 12.40
CA SER A 451 10.02 17.95 13.41
C SER A 451 9.37 16.66 12.97
N PHE A 452 9.99 15.52 13.33
CA PHE A 452 9.57 14.18 12.91
C PHE A 452 10.24 13.09 13.76
N ASP A 453 9.81 11.85 13.55
CA ASP A 453 10.35 10.68 14.23
C ASP A 453 11.30 9.84 13.37
N THR A 454 12.28 9.18 13.98
CA THR A 454 13.16 8.19 13.33
C THR A 454 13.24 6.93 14.18
N ASN A 455 14.00 5.90 13.76
CA ASN A 455 14.11 4.67 14.53
C ASN A 455 14.50 4.92 16.01
N VAL A 456 15.39 5.87 16.30
CA VAL A 456 15.83 6.19 17.67
C VAL A 456 14.66 6.67 18.50
N THR A 457 13.88 7.61 17.99
CA THR A 457 12.79 8.25 18.74
C THR A 457 11.55 7.36 18.81
N PHE A 458 11.28 6.58 17.76
CA PHE A 458 10.31 5.49 17.82
C PHE A 458 10.65 4.49 18.92
N GLN A 459 11.90 4.01 19.01
CA GLN A 459 12.29 3.06 20.06
C GLN A 459 12.20 3.67 21.47
N GLN A 460 12.46 4.97 21.64
CA GLN A 460 12.25 5.65 22.91
C GLN A 460 10.77 5.69 23.31
N LYS A 461 9.88 5.98 22.35
CA LYS A 461 8.42 5.98 22.55
C LYS A 461 7.89 4.58 22.83
N ILE A 462 8.32 3.57 22.08
CA ILE A 462 7.94 2.16 22.28
C ILE A 462 8.42 1.66 23.64
N LYS A 463 9.65 2.00 24.03
CA LYS A 463 10.14 1.68 25.36
C LYS A 463 9.20 2.24 26.43
N TYR A 464 8.79 3.49 26.31
CA TYR A 464 7.86 4.09 27.27
C TYR A 464 6.48 3.42 27.24
N ALA A 465 5.94 3.13 26.04
CA ALA A 465 4.68 2.40 25.87
C ALA A 465 4.71 1.02 26.57
N ASN A 466 5.85 0.32 26.50
CA ASN A 466 6.08 -0.93 27.20
C ASN A 466 6.17 -0.74 28.71
N ASP A 467 6.91 0.27 29.18
CA ASP A 467 7.08 0.56 30.61
C ASP A 467 5.72 0.84 31.29
N VAL A 468 4.76 1.42 30.56
CA VAL A 468 3.42 1.78 31.05
C VAL A 468 2.29 0.89 30.50
N CYS A 469 2.64 -0.27 29.94
CA CYS A 469 1.70 -1.37 29.63
C CYS A 469 0.64 -1.04 28.57
N LEU A 470 0.97 -0.19 27.60
CA LEU A 470 0.04 0.18 26.54
C LEU A 470 -0.37 -1.03 25.69
N GLY A 471 -1.58 -0.95 25.15
CA GLY A 471 -2.22 -2.01 24.39
C GLY A 471 -1.68 -2.18 22.98
N GLY A 472 -1.06 -1.15 22.39
CA GLY A 472 -0.61 -1.17 21.01
C GLY A 472 0.01 0.14 20.55
N LEU A 473 0.38 0.17 19.27
CA LEU A 473 0.78 1.36 18.52
C LEU A 473 -0.14 1.56 17.30
N MET A 474 -0.33 2.82 16.94
CA MET A 474 -1.05 3.25 15.75
C MET A 474 -0.16 4.16 14.90
N ILE A 475 -0.29 4.08 13.58
CA ILE A 475 0.52 4.81 12.61
C ILE A 475 -0.39 5.68 11.75
N TRP A 476 -0.12 6.98 11.75
CA TRP A 476 -0.72 7.96 10.83
C TRP A 476 0.37 8.57 9.93
N SER A 477 0.42 8.29 8.63
CA SER A 477 -0.22 7.17 7.93
C SER A 477 0.82 6.36 7.16
N LEU A 478 0.49 5.11 6.82
CA LEU A 478 1.42 4.21 6.12
C LEU A 478 1.87 4.78 4.77
N ASP A 479 0.96 5.42 4.06
CA ASP A 479 1.15 6.02 2.74
C ASP A 479 1.96 7.34 2.74
N GLN A 480 2.50 7.73 3.88
CA GLN A 480 3.44 8.86 4.01
C GLN A 480 4.89 8.40 4.24
N ASP A 481 5.11 7.08 4.35
CA ASP A 481 6.43 6.47 4.40
C ASP A 481 7.15 6.54 3.04
N THR A 482 8.39 6.08 2.99
CA THR A 482 9.10 5.80 1.76
C THR A 482 8.64 4.45 1.18
N TYR A 483 8.79 4.25 -0.14
CA TYR A 483 8.37 2.99 -0.80
C TYR A 483 9.18 1.76 -0.36
N ASP A 484 10.30 1.96 0.33
CA ASP A 484 11.10 0.94 1.01
C ASP A 484 10.82 0.87 2.52
N TRP A 485 9.72 1.47 2.98
CA TRP A 485 9.17 1.41 4.34
C TRP A 485 10.17 1.77 5.46
N GLN A 486 10.92 2.87 5.29
CA GLN A 486 11.96 3.26 6.25
C GLN A 486 11.40 3.65 7.63
N ALA A 487 10.28 4.38 7.68
CA ALA A 487 9.64 4.73 8.95
C ALA A 487 9.06 3.50 9.64
N LEU A 488 8.38 2.63 8.90
CA LEU A 488 7.84 1.38 9.42
C LEU A 488 8.95 0.46 9.93
N SER A 489 10.04 0.32 9.17
CA SER A 489 11.22 -0.43 9.61
C SER A 489 11.85 0.18 10.87
N GLY A 490 11.92 1.50 10.93
CA GLY A 490 12.41 2.23 12.11
C GLY A 490 11.53 2.05 13.35
N LEU A 491 10.21 2.05 13.17
CA LEU A 491 9.22 1.82 14.22
C LEU A 491 9.33 0.39 14.76
N LEU A 492 9.39 -0.60 13.87
CA LEU A 492 9.43 -2.01 14.25
C LEU A 492 10.83 -2.47 14.68
N ASN A 493 11.86 -1.64 14.44
CA ASN A 493 13.28 -1.97 14.63
C ASN A 493 13.68 -3.29 13.97
N LYS A 494 13.09 -3.55 12.80
CA LYS A 494 13.39 -4.66 11.91
C LYS A 494 13.23 -4.18 10.49
N GLU A 495 14.03 -4.72 9.58
CA GLU A 495 13.85 -4.48 8.15
C GLU A 495 12.50 -5.05 7.72
N VAL A 496 11.67 -4.20 7.13
CA VAL A 496 10.40 -4.61 6.52
C VAL A 496 10.72 -4.87 5.06
N ALA A 497 11.04 -6.12 4.76
CA ALA A 497 11.15 -6.56 3.39
C ALA A 497 9.74 -6.87 2.87
N SER A 498 9.29 -6.17 1.83
CA SER A 498 8.10 -6.63 1.11
C SER A 498 8.38 -8.01 0.55
N GLY A 499 7.77 -9.03 1.17
CA GLY A 499 7.72 -10.35 0.57
C GLY A 499 8.94 -11.24 0.81
N ASP A 500 9.83 -10.97 1.77
CA ASP A 500 10.87 -11.97 2.15
C ASP A 500 10.29 -13.26 2.76
N LEU A 501 8.99 -13.28 3.06
CA LEU A 501 8.26 -14.51 3.38
C LEU A 501 7.84 -15.32 2.14
N LEU A 502 8.03 -14.78 0.94
CA LEU A 502 7.77 -15.42 -0.35
C LEU A 502 9.00 -15.46 -1.27
N THR A 503 10.12 -14.84 -0.87
CA THR A 503 11.38 -14.88 -1.63
C THR A 503 12.43 -15.76 -0.94
N GLY A 504 12.89 -16.78 -1.66
CA GLY A 504 13.70 -17.87 -1.13
C GLY A 504 15.14 -17.46 -0.83
N GLY A 505 15.41 -16.90 0.35
CA GLY A 505 16.75 -16.62 0.86
C GLY A 505 17.27 -17.63 1.90
N SER A 506 18.59 -17.80 2.02
CA SER A 506 19.17 -18.50 3.17
C SER A 506 19.03 -17.63 4.43
N MET A 507 18.14 -18.03 5.32
CA MET A 507 17.86 -17.33 6.58
C MET A 507 19.05 -17.43 7.55
N SER A 508 19.24 -16.40 8.38
CA SER A 508 20.14 -16.48 9.53
C SER A 508 19.59 -17.47 10.57
N ASP A 509 20.46 -18.06 11.39
CA ASP A 509 20.04 -18.96 12.48
C ASP A 509 19.07 -18.28 13.47
N GLU A 510 19.14 -16.94 13.59
CA GLU A 510 18.29 -16.13 14.46
C GLU A 510 16.90 -15.94 13.84
N THR A 511 16.84 -15.55 12.56
CA THR A 511 15.58 -15.42 11.81
C THR A 511 14.84 -16.76 11.72
N ALA A 512 15.55 -17.86 11.50
CA ALA A 512 14.96 -19.20 11.46
C ALA A 512 14.37 -19.62 12.80
N LYS A 513 14.98 -19.19 13.92
CA LYS A 513 14.49 -19.46 15.26
C LYS A 513 13.25 -18.62 15.60
N ASP A 514 13.26 -17.34 15.23
CA ASP A 514 12.13 -16.44 15.48
C ASP A 514 10.90 -16.87 14.65
N LEU A 515 11.09 -17.32 13.40
CA LEU A 515 10.03 -17.92 12.60
C LEU A 515 9.50 -19.23 13.20
N ALA A 516 10.39 -20.11 13.69
CA ALA A 516 9.98 -21.36 14.32
C ALA A 516 9.14 -21.11 15.58
N THR A 517 9.48 -20.09 16.38
CA THR A 517 8.70 -19.64 17.52
C THR A 517 7.35 -19.05 17.10
N LEU A 518 7.32 -18.22 16.05
CA LEU A 518 6.10 -17.63 15.51
C LEU A 518 5.08 -18.68 15.02
N TYR A 519 5.54 -19.73 14.33
CA TYR A 519 4.68 -20.82 13.84
C TYR A 519 4.48 -21.97 14.84
N SER A 520 5.05 -21.90 16.04
CA SER A 520 4.98 -22.98 17.03
C SER A 520 3.54 -23.26 17.51
N ALA A 521 2.65 -22.25 17.51
CA ALA A 521 1.23 -22.43 17.81
C ALA A 521 0.51 -23.33 16.77
N TYR A 522 0.90 -23.22 15.50
CA TYR A 522 0.30 -23.93 14.36
C TYR A 522 0.97 -25.27 14.04
N THR A 523 2.09 -25.58 14.69
CA THR A 523 2.89 -26.79 14.43
C THR A 523 3.12 -27.65 15.67
N GLY A 524 2.96 -27.07 16.86
CA GLY A 524 3.20 -27.73 18.14
C GLY A 524 4.67 -27.93 18.47
N THR A 525 5.57 -27.31 17.71
CA THR A 525 7.02 -27.59 17.68
C THR A 525 7.72 -27.39 19.03
N ASP A 526 7.24 -26.44 19.83
CA ASP A 526 7.82 -26.16 21.15
C ASP A 526 7.08 -26.86 22.30
N CYS A 527 6.02 -27.64 22.04
CA CYS A 527 5.32 -28.39 23.07
C CYS A 527 6.10 -29.63 23.54
N TYR A 528 5.98 -29.98 24.82
CA TYR A 528 6.59 -31.18 25.41
C TYR A 528 5.62 -31.96 26.29
N VAL A 529 5.90 -33.25 26.49
CA VAL A 529 5.12 -34.11 27.39
C VAL A 529 5.90 -34.37 28.69
N SER A 530 5.26 -34.11 29.83
CA SER A 530 5.91 -34.29 31.15
C SER A 530 6.14 -35.76 31.52
N ASP A 531 6.89 -35.99 32.60
CA ASP A 531 6.86 -37.25 33.34
C ASP A 531 5.47 -37.54 33.94
N CYS A 532 5.21 -38.77 34.37
CA CYS A 532 3.96 -39.14 35.05
C CYS A 532 3.80 -38.32 36.34
N VAL A 533 2.70 -37.57 36.44
CA VAL A 533 2.31 -36.77 37.61
C VAL A 533 1.05 -37.32 38.25
N ASP A 534 0.91 -37.11 39.55
CA ASP A 534 -0.34 -37.40 40.26
C ASP A 534 -1.45 -36.45 39.78
N VAL A 535 -2.69 -36.94 39.80
CA VAL A 535 -3.89 -36.15 39.51
C VAL A 535 -3.88 -34.82 40.29
N ASN A 536 -3.97 -33.69 39.56
CA ASN A 536 -4.04 -32.31 40.07
C ASN A 536 -2.77 -31.77 40.77
N LYS A 537 -1.58 -32.36 40.57
CA LYS A 537 -0.34 -31.86 41.19
C LYS A 537 0.78 -31.47 40.22
N GLY A 538 0.64 -31.78 38.93
CA GLY A 538 1.66 -31.45 37.93
C GLY A 538 1.60 -29.98 37.50
N GLN A 539 2.77 -29.39 37.22
CA GLN A 539 2.90 -28.07 36.60
C GLN A 539 3.94 -28.11 35.48
N CYS A 540 3.76 -27.28 34.46
CA CYS A 540 4.74 -27.09 33.39
C CYS A 540 5.94 -26.24 33.85
N LYS A 541 7.01 -26.22 33.03
CA LYS A 541 8.17 -25.35 33.21
C LYS A 541 7.74 -23.87 33.08
N SER A 542 8.51 -22.94 33.64
CA SER A 542 8.24 -21.51 33.49
C SER A 542 8.24 -21.13 32.00
N GLY A 543 7.25 -20.32 31.57
CA GLY A 543 7.01 -19.99 30.16
C GLY A 543 6.09 -20.97 29.43
N TYR A 544 5.65 -22.05 30.09
CA TYR A 544 4.77 -23.06 29.51
C TYR A 544 3.49 -23.23 30.34
N SER A 545 2.37 -23.47 29.65
CA SER A 545 1.07 -23.77 30.26
C SER A 545 0.60 -25.18 29.86
N VAL A 546 -0.23 -25.80 30.71
CA VAL A 546 -0.81 -27.12 30.41
C VAL A 546 -1.87 -26.94 29.32
N LEU A 547 -1.65 -27.55 28.16
CA LEU A 547 -2.63 -27.62 27.08
C LEU A 547 -3.64 -28.74 27.34
N GLU A 548 -3.15 -29.98 27.55
CA GLU A 548 -4.02 -31.15 27.73
C GLU A 548 -3.29 -32.32 28.42
N TYR A 549 -3.93 -33.48 28.64
CA TYR A 549 -3.39 -34.62 29.38
C TYR A 549 -3.34 -35.90 28.55
N VAL A 550 -2.30 -36.72 28.76
CA VAL A 550 -2.08 -37.97 28.01
C VAL A 550 -1.61 -39.11 28.93
N HIS A 551 -2.06 -40.35 28.69
CA HIS A 551 -1.65 -41.49 29.52
C HIS A 551 -0.36 -42.14 28.99
N SER A 552 -0.37 -42.54 27.71
CA SER A 552 0.76 -43.17 27.03
C SER A 552 1.00 -42.47 25.70
N ALA A 553 1.63 -41.30 25.77
CA ALA A 553 2.03 -40.54 24.60
C ALA A 553 2.96 -41.36 23.71
N SER A 554 2.72 -41.31 22.41
CA SER A 554 3.47 -42.06 21.42
C SER A 554 3.98 -41.21 20.26
N LEU A 555 3.72 -39.90 20.31
CA LEU A 555 4.16 -38.85 19.37
C LEU A 555 4.42 -37.56 20.19
N GLY A 556 5.42 -36.75 19.80
CA GLY A 556 5.85 -35.51 20.49
C GLY A 556 7.26 -35.58 21.09
N MET A 557 7.83 -34.44 21.53
CA MET A 557 9.10 -34.36 22.28
C MET A 557 8.94 -35.05 23.65
N ILE A 558 9.19 -36.36 23.66
CA ILE A 558 9.19 -37.18 24.88
C ILE A 558 10.60 -37.08 25.47
N GLU A 559 10.73 -36.42 26.63
CA GLU A 559 12.04 -36.29 27.33
C GLU A 559 12.68 -37.64 27.67
N ASP A 560 11.91 -38.75 27.68
CA ASP A 560 12.43 -40.09 27.91
C ASP A 560 11.44 -41.19 27.44
N PRO A 561 11.57 -41.74 26.21
CA PRO A 561 10.69 -42.78 25.69
C PRO A 561 10.82 -44.14 26.41
N ASP A 562 11.83 -44.30 27.26
CA ASP A 562 12.10 -45.56 28.01
C ASP A 562 11.44 -45.60 29.40
N LYS A 563 10.67 -44.58 29.81
CA LYS A 563 10.02 -44.57 31.13
C LYS A 563 8.63 -45.25 31.14
N ASN A 564 8.46 -46.13 32.14
CA ASN A 564 7.27 -46.93 32.48
C ASN A 564 5.91 -46.25 32.20
N LEU A 565 4.92 -47.04 31.78
CA LEU A 565 3.49 -46.67 31.74
C LEU A 565 3.07 -46.00 33.06
N CYS A 566 2.31 -44.90 32.98
CA CYS A 566 1.75 -44.26 34.16
C CYS A 566 0.80 -45.22 34.89
N LYS A 567 0.63 -45.04 36.20
CA LYS A 567 -0.27 -45.91 36.98
C LYS A 567 -1.71 -45.74 36.53
N VAL A 568 -2.33 -46.84 36.10
CA VAL A 568 -3.75 -46.91 35.74
C VAL A 568 -4.61 -46.73 36.99
N GLY A 569 -5.66 -45.91 36.89
CA GLY A 569 -6.68 -45.74 37.94
C GLY A 569 -7.90 -44.98 37.42
N SER A 570 -8.89 -44.70 38.26
CA SER A 570 -10.03 -43.81 37.92
C SER A 570 -9.73 -42.37 38.31
N ASP A 571 -10.46 -41.39 37.74
CA ASP A 571 -10.32 -39.96 38.09
C ASP A 571 -10.52 -39.68 39.61
N ASP A 572 -11.21 -40.57 40.33
CA ASP A 572 -11.44 -40.50 41.78
C ASP A 572 -10.35 -41.20 42.63
N SER A 573 -9.39 -41.88 41.98
CA SER A 573 -8.31 -42.60 42.65
C SER A 573 -7.12 -41.70 42.91
N LYS A 574 -6.64 -41.65 44.17
CA LYS A 574 -5.41 -40.93 44.55
C LYS A 574 -4.12 -41.56 43.97
N ASP A 575 -4.24 -42.71 43.32
CA ASP A 575 -3.12 -43.51 42.82
C ASP A 575 -2.96 -43.47 41.30
N ALA A 576 -3.88 -42.82 40.57
CA ALA A 576 -3.82 -42.66 39.12
C ALA A 576 -2.77 -41.61 38.72
N GLN A 577 -2.06 -41.84 37.62
CA GLN A 577 -1.08 -40.91 37.08
C GLN A 577 -1.29 -40.70 35.58
N TYR A 578 -1.03 -39.48 35.13
CA TYR A 578 -1.04 -39.07 33.71
C TYR A 578 0.12 -38.12 33.44
N ARG A 579 0.35 -37.77 32.17
CA ARG A 579 1.34 -36.78 31.76
C ARG A 579 0.64 -35.50 31.31
N LEU A 580 1.31 -34.37 31.49
CA LEU A 580 0.89 -33.06 31.01
C LEU A 580 1.45 -32.87 29.60
N ILE A 581 0.64 -32.33 28.70
CA ILE A 581 1.08 -31.76 27.43
C ILE A 581 1.25 -30.27 27.70
N CYS A 582 2.50 -29.80 27.68
CA CYS A 582 2.89 -28.44 28.03
C CYS A 582 3.34 -27.70 26.77
N CYS A 583 2.76 -26.54 26.49
CA CYS A 583 3.10 -25.71 25.33
C CYS A 583 3.47 -24.28 25.79
N PRO A 584 4.25 -23.52 25.00
CA PRO A 584 4.59 -22.14 25.34
C PRO A 584 3.33 -21.31 25.60
N THR A 585 3.35 -20.46 26.62
CA THR A 585 2.17 -19.68 26.99
C THR A 585 1.83 -18.61 25.94
N ASP A 586 2.84 -18.10 25.25
CA ASP A 586 2.79 -17.08 24.20
C ASP A 586 2.55 -17.63 22.78
N ALA A 587 2.67 -18.96 22.59
CA ALA A 587 2.41 -19.63 21.33
C ALA A 587 1.62 -20.95 21.54
N MET A 588 0.52 -20.84 22.29
CA MET A 588 -0.34 -21.97 22.64
C MET A 588 -1.14 -22.47 21.42
N PRO A 589 -1.11 -23.77 21.10
CA PRO A 589 -1.96 -24.33 20.06
C PRO A 589 -3.46 -24.14 20.32
N GLU A 590 -4.21 -23.79 19.27
CA GLU A 590 -5.65 -23.54 19.34
C GLU A 590 -6.49 -24.67 18.74
N GLY A 591 -7.76 -24.76 19.17
CA GLY A 591 -8.73 -25.72 18.61
C GLY A 591 -8.43 -27.19 18.90
N CYS A 592 -7.54 -27.48 19.84
CA CYS A 592 -7.09 -28.84 20.15
C CYS A 592 -8.22 -29.72 20.71
N ARG A 593 -8.47 -30.86 20.07
CA ARG A 593 -9.46 -31.86 20.50
C ARG A 593 -8.97 -33.29 20.31
N TRP A 594 -9.34 -34.18 21.24
CA TRP A 594 -9.08 -35.61 21.09
C TRP A 594 -10.04 -36.22 20.06
N GLU A 595 -9.49 -36.89 19.05
CA GLU A 595 -10.22 -37.61 18.02
C GLU A 595 -9.89 -39.11 18.02
N GLY A 596 -10.87 -39.92 17.62
CA GLY A 596 -10.67 -41.35 17.42
C GLY A 596 -10.53 -42.20 18.68
N GLY A 597 -10.94 -41.70 19.85
CA GLY A 597 -11.09 -42.49 21.08
C GLY A 597 -12.56 -42.83 21.36
N SER A 598 -12.85 -44.07 21.73
CA SER A 598 -14.20 -44.49 22.14
C SER A 598 -14.18 -45.26 23.46
N ASP A 599 -15.30 -45.22 24.18
CA ASP A 599 -15.44 -45.83 25.51
C ASP A 599 -15.36 -47.37 25.51
N ASP A 600 -15.43 -48.02 24.33
CA ASP A 600 -15.34 -49.47 24.18
C ASP A 600 -13.91 -49.99 23.91
N GLY A 601 -12.91 -49.09 23.88
CA GLY A 601 -11.52 -49.43 23.62
C GLY A 601 -11.19 -49.66 22.14
N SER A 602 -12.09 -49.32 21.21
CA SER A 602 -11.80 -49.21 19.79
C SER A 602 -11.31 -47.80 19.46
N CYS A 603 -10.08 -47.68 18.93
CA CYS A 603 -9.50 -46.39 18.58
C CYS A 603 -9.21 -46.33 17.07
N THR A 604 -9.50 -45.20 16.45
CA THR A 604 -9.43 -45.03 14.99
C THR A 604 -8.43 -43.96 14.54
N GLY A 605 -7.74 -43.29 15.47
CA GLY A 605 -6.69 -42.30 15.21
C GLY A 605 -5.26 -42.86 15.23
N GLY A 606 -4.27 -41.96 15.27
CA GLY A 606 -2.83 -42.24 15.29
C GLY A 606 -2.14 -42.16 13.93
N GLY A 607 -2.34 -41.05 13.20
CA GLY A 607 -1.64 -40.86 11.93
C GLY A 607 -2.07 -39.67 11.06
N THR A 608 -3.27 -39.09 11.23
CA THR A 608 -3.72 -37.84 10.57
C THR A 608 -4.94 -37.26 11.28
N CYS A 609 -5.00 -35.92 11.43
CA CYS A 609 -6.14 -35.20 12.04
C CYS A 609 -7.19 -34.66 11.05
N GLY A 610 -6.98 -34.85 9.74
CA GLY A 610 -7.83 -34.26 8.70
C GLY A 610 -7.34 -32.89 8.24
N LYS A 611 -7.96 -32.32 7.20
CA LYS A 611 -7.59 -31.00 6.64
C LYS A 611 -7.81 -29.88 7.67
N GLY A 612 -6.97 -28.84 7.64
CA GLY A 612 -7.01 -27.72 8.58
C GLY A 612 -6.51 -28.03 9.99
N THR A 613 -5.94 -29.21 10.23
CA THR A 613 -5.47 -29.60 11.56
C THR A 613 -4.19 -30.45 11.51
N TYR A 614 -3.35 -30.34 12.55
CA TYR A 614 -2.18 -31.17 12.77
C TYR A 614 -2.33 -32.07 14.01
N GLU A 615 -1.65 -33.21 14.01
CA GLU A 615 -1.63 -34.15 15.15
C GLU A 615 -0.50 -33.77 16.12
N LEU A 616 -0.85 -33.25 17.30
CA LEU A 616 0.12 -32.84 18.32
C LEU A 616 0.67 -34.04 19.11
N VAL A 617 -0.20 -34.98 19.52
CA VAL A 617 0.18 -36.19 20.25
C VAL A 617 -0.85 -37.30 20.03
N ALA A 618 -0.40 -38.57 20.03
CA ALA A 618 -1.29 -39.73 20.03
C ALA A 618 -1.16 -40.56 21.31
N ASP A 619 -2.29 -41.02 21.84
CA ASP A 619 -2.40 -41.81 23.05
C ASP A 619 -2.80 -43.26 22.73
N SER A 620 -2.13 -44.21 23.38
CA SER A 620 -2.45 -45.65 23.26
C SER A 620 -3.64 -46.06 24.14
N TYR A 621 -4.22 -45.11 24.86
CA TYR A 621 -5.42 -45.26 25.68
C TYR A 621 -6.48 -44.27 25.23
N ALA A 622 -7.76 -44.65 25.30
CA ALA A 622 -8.88 -43.80 24.93
C ALA A 622 -9.14 -42.68 25.97
N ASP A 623 -8.48 -42.75 27.14
CA ASP A 623 -8.61 -41.80 28.23
C ASP A 623 -7.27 -41.56 28.96
N ARG A 624 -7.16 -40.41 29.63
CA ARG A 624 -5.93 -39.98 30.34
C ARG A 624 -5.57 -40.85 31.55
N THR A 625 -6.53 -41.59 32.10
CA THR A 625 -6.36 -42.36 33.34
C THR A 625 -5.80 -43.76 33.08
N GLY A 626 -5.75 -44.17 31.81
CA GLY A 626 -5.26 -45.48 31.36
C GLY A 626 -6.28 -46.60 31.55
N SER A 627 -7.55 -46.25 31.82
CA SER A 627 -8.60 -47.22 32.13
C SER A 627 -9.03 -48.02 30.89
N ASN A 628 -9.04 -47.37 29.72
CA ASN A 628 -9.47 -47.95 28.45
C ASN A 628 -8.29 -48.00 27.47
N PHE A 629 -7.64 -49.16 27.42
CA PHE A 629 -6.58 -49.41 26.45
C PHE A 629 -7.13 -49.56 25.03
N CYS A 630 -6.52 -48.89 24.05
CA CYS A 630 -6.89 -49.03 22.64
C CYS A 630 -6.46 -50.41 22.11
N THR A 631 -7.43 -51.30 21.85
CA THR A 631 -7.17 -52.66 21.35
C THR A 631 -6.66 -52.68 19.90
N SER A 632 -6.98 -51.64 19.13
CA SER A 632 -6.43 -51.32 17.82
C SER A 632 -6.40 -49.80 17.64
N GLY A 633 -5.39 -49.27 16.95
CA GLY A 633 -5.24 -47.83 16.71
C GLY A 633 -4.82 -47.04 17.95
N LYS A 634 -4.91 -45.71 17.87
CA LYS A 634 -4.65 -44.75 18.95
C LYS A 634 -5.71 -43.64 18.90
N ARG A 635 -5.81 -42.78 19.91
CA ARG A 635 -6.52 -41.50 19.77
C ARG A 635 -5.53 -40.37 19.53
N SER A 636 -5.93 -39.34 18.80
CA SER A 636 -5.08 -38.24 18.35
C SER A 636 -5.54 -36.93 18.98
N LEU A 637 -4.63 -36.12 19.51
CA LEU A 637 -4.93 -34.74 19.87
C LEU A 637 -4.67 -33.88 18.64
N CYS A 638 -5.75 -33.35 18.07
CA CYS A 638 -5.76 -32.64 16.80
C CYS A 638 -5.99 -31.14 17.04
N CYS A 639 -5.05 -30.31 16.63
CA CYS A 639 -5.07 -28.85 16.78
C CYS A 639 -5.15 -28.15 15.42
N ASN A 640 -5.61 -26.91 15.36
CA ASN A 640 -5.72 -26.16 14.10
C ASN A 640 -4.31 -25.82 13.55
N THR A 641 -4.12 -25.89 12.23
CA THR A 641 -2.89 -25.46 11.53
C THR A 641 -3.16 -24.27 10.61
N ASP A 642 -2.11 -23.59 10.20
CA ASP A 642 -2.15 -22.58 9.14
C ASP A 642 -2.30 -23.23 7.75
N SER A 643 -3.03 -22.58 6.84
CA SER A 643 -3.32 -23.08 5.48
C SER A 643 -2.08 -23.11 4.58
N ALA A 644 -1.08 -22.25 4.80
CA ALA A 644 0.18 -22.22 4.06
C ALA A 644 1.05 -23.46 4.36
N LEU A 645 0.93 -24.02 5.58
CA LEU A 645 1.69 -25.20 6.01
C LEU A 645 1.08 -26.53 5.55
N GLU A 646 -0.16 -26.54 5.02
CA GLU A 646 -0.86 -27.76 4.58
C GLU A 646 -0.18 -28.48 3.39
N LYS A 647 0.73 -27.79 2.68
CA LYS A 647 1.40 -28.28 1.46
C LYS A 647 2.84 -28.78 1.70
N CYS A 648 3.38 -28.65 2.92
CA CYS A 648 4.75 -29.06 3.25
C CYS A 648 4.82 -30.48 3.81
N ASP A 649 5.88 -31.24 3.50
CA ASP A 649 6.08 -32.62 3.98
C ASP A 649 7.59 -32.90 4.28
N TRP A 650 7.89 -33.81 5.21
CA TRP A 650 9.27 -34.22 5.52
C TRP A 650 9.78 -35.34 4.60
N THR A 651 11.06 -35.30 4.21
CA THR A 651 11.69 -36.40 3.47
C THR A 651 11.93 -37.65 4.33
N THR A 652 12.10 -38.78 3.66
CA THR A 652 12.61 -40.03 4.25
C THR A 652 14.10 -39.91 4.57
N CYS A 653 14.58 -40.60 5.62
CA CYS A 653 15.96 -40.48 6.08
C CYS A 653 16.98 -40.75 4.97
N GLY A 654 17.89 -39.80 4.74
CA GLY A 654 18.94 -39.84 3.72
C GLY A 654 18.58 -39.15 2.40
N ASN A 655 17.34 -38.69 2.21
CA ASN A 655 16.89 -38.04 0.99
C ASN A 655 16.81 -36.52 1.13
N VAL A 656 17.30 -35.79 0.13
CA VAL A 656 17.16 -34.33 -0.01
C VAL A 656 15.78 -33.96 -0.55
N CYS A 657 15.32 -32.73 -0.32
CA CYS A 657 14.12 -32.23 -0.99
C CYS A 657 14.26 -32.34 -2.51
N ALA A 658 13.13 -32.51 -3.20
CA ALA A 658 13.11 -32.40 -4.65
C ALA A 658 13.56 -30.98 -5.06
N SER A 659 14.11 -30.83 -6.27
CA SER A 659 14.74 -29.56 -6.73
C SER A 659 13.79 -28.35 -6.82
N ASP A 660 12.50 -28.60 -6.66
CA ASP A 660 11.34 -27.70 -6.71
C ASP A 660 10.73 -27.44 -5.32
N MET A 661 11.46 -27.72 -4.23
CA MET A 661 10.98 -27.49 -2.87
C MET A 661 12.06 -26.82 -1.99
N TYR A 662 11.68 -25.82 -1.18
CA TYR A 662 12.54 -25.19 -0.18
C TYR A 662 12.73 -26.10 1.04
N THR A 663 13.96 -26.17 1.55
CA THR A 663 14.32 -26.91 2.77
C THR A 663 14.24 -26.02 4.01
N PHE A 664 13.19 -26.18 4.82
CA PHE A 664 13.06 -25.52 6.13
C PHE A 664 13.63 -26.43 7.24
N SER A 665 14.92 -26.32 7.53
CA SER A 665 15.62 -27.06 8.63
C SER A 665 16.07 -28.51 8.35
N MET A 666 16.77 -29.06 9.34
CA MET A 666 17.90 -29.95 9.19
C MET A 666 18.03 -30.81 10.49
N GLU A 667 18.25 -32.15 10.44
CA GLU A 667 18.70 -32.92 11.64
C GLU A 667 19.52 -34.24 11.48
N THR A 668 20.22 -34.67 12.56
CA THR A 668 21.09 -35.87 12.76
C THR A 668 21.03 -36.40 14.21
N ASN A 669 21.21 -37.72 14.47
CA ASN A 669 21.05 -38.30 15.82
C ASN A 669 22.10 -39.37 16.28
N PHE A 670 22.36 -39.40 17.61
CA PHE A 670 22.96 -40.42 18.55
C PHE A 670 24.52 -40.63 18.66
N GLU A 671 25.22 -40.82 19.82
CA GLU A 671 24.91 -41.25 21.23
C GLU A 671 26.12 -41.03 22.23
N GLY A 672 25.91 -40.77 23.55
CA GLY A 672 26.72 -41.35 24.67
C GLY A 672 27.73 -40.55 25.55
N THR A 673 27.32 -40.18 26.79
CA THR A 673 28.10 -40.03 28.07
C THR A 673 28.97 -38.78 28.42
N SER A 674 28.42 -37.93 29.30
CA SER A 674 29.01 -37.17 30.44
C SER A 674 30.18 -36.17 30.28
N LYS A 675 29.90 -34.93 30.73
CA LYS A 675 30.75 -33.78 31.19
C LYS A 675 30.99 -32.63 30.20
N PHE A 676 30.48 -31.45 30.60
CA PHE A 676 30.62 -30.13 29.96
C PHE A 676 32.09 -29.69 29.72
N HIS A 677 32.46 -29.39 28.47
CA HIS A 677 32.71 -28.03 27.94
C HIS A 677 33.25 -28.04 26.48
N SER A 678 32.68 -27.14 25.66
CA SER A 678 33.24 -26.38 24.52
C SER A 678 33.39 -26.98 23.09
N PHE A 679 32.67 -26.30 22.16
CA PHE A 679 32.87 -25.98 20.73
C PHE A 679 32.62 -27.00 19.59
N CYS A 680 31.87 -26.48 18.59
CA CYS A 680 31.35 -27.04 17.32
C CYS A 680 30.19 -28.04 17.45
N SER A 681 29.11 -28.00 16.67
CA SER A 681 28.53 -27.06 15.70
C SER A 681 27.17 -27.67 15.33
N HIS A 682 26.11 -26.87 15.30
CA HIS A 682 24.76 -27.13 14.79
C HIS A 682 24.04 -28.48 15.08
N ARG A 683 22.83 -28.33 15.65
CA ARG A 683 21.63 -29.21 15.65
C ARG A 683 21.29 -30.07 16.89
N ALA A 684 20.05 -29.86 17.36
CA ALA A 684 19.04 -30.79 17.93
C ALA A 684 17.74 -29.97 18.19
N LEU A 685 16.46 -30.36 17.95
CA LEU A 685 15.83 -31.61 17.51
C LEU A 685 14.30 -31.43 17.12
N TYR A 686 13.80 -32.13 16.07
CA TYR A 686 12.52 -32.80 15.65
C TYR A 686 11.11 -32.36 16.17
N CYS A 687 9.91 -32.61 15.56
CA CYS A 687 9.36 -33.24 14.31
C CYS A 687 7.80 -33.13 14.29
N VAL A 688 7.13 -32.74 13.18
CA VAL A 688 5.81 -33.25 12.65
C VAL A 688 5.68 -32.81 11.15
N GLY A 689 5.13 -33.52 10.16
CA GLY A 689 4.48 -34.84 10.14
C GLY A 689 4.31 -35.41 8.71
N LYS A 690 5.18 -36.37 8.37
CA LYS A 690 4.87 -37.65 7.71
C LYS A 690 6.18 -38.42 7.63
N ARG A 691 6.33 -39.51 8.39
CA ARG A 691 7.41 -40.46 8.13
C ARG A 691 6.96 -41.91 8.19
N LEU A 692 7.39 -42.59 7.12
CA LEU A 692 7.72 -44.00 6.96
C LEU A 692 6.95 -45.00 7.82
N LYS A 693 6.14 -45.80 7.13
CA LYS A 693 5.59 -47.05 7.64
C LYS A 693 6.66 -47.84 8.41
N SER A 694 6.35 -48.16 9.65
CA SER A 694 7.19 -48.89 10.62
C SER A 694 7.56 -50.34 10.23
N LEU A 695 7.32 -50.76 8.98
CA LEU A 695 7.56 -52.14 8.56
C LEU A 695 8.99 -52.43 8.06
N ASP A 696 9.79 -51.43 7.69
CA ASP A 696 11.14 -51.65 7.13
C ASP A 696 12.27 -51.61 8.17
N LEU A 697 11.99 -51.22 9.43
CA LEU A 697 13.02 -51.12 10.49
C LEU A 697 13.36 -52.45 11.18
N VAL A 698 12.71 -53.56 10.84
CA VAL A 698 12.98 -54.87 11.45
C VAL A 698 13.99 -55.71 10.64
N GLN A 699 14.38 -55.28 9.43
CA GLN A 699 15.42 -55.96 8.66
C GLN A 699 16.59 -55.03 8.34
N GLY A 700 17.45 -54.86 9.34
CA GLY A 700 18.89 -54.67 9.20
C GLY A 700 19.36 -53.76 8.07
N LYS A 701 19.36 -52.45 8.32
CA LYS A 701 20.38 -51.50 7.87
C LYS A 701 20.21 -50.18 8.62
N GLU A 702 21.24 -49.81 9.40
CA GLU A 702 21.39 -48.51 10.04
C GLU A 702 21.22 -47.39 9.00
N CYS A 703 20.48 -46.34 9.36
CA CYS A 703 20.26 -45.20 8.49
C CYS A 703 21.40 -44.18 8.67
N ASN A 704 22.29 -44.06 7.69
CA ASN A 704 23.40 -43.10 7.67
C ASN A 704 23.05 -41.85 6.83
N GLY A 705 22.05 -41.04 7.22
CA GLY A 705 21.70 -39.83 6.45
C GLY A 705 20.62 -38.91 7.05
N MET A 706 20.62 -37.64 6.59
CA MET A 706 19.75 -36.54 7.04
C MET A 706 18.36 -36.54 6.35
N SER A 707 17.40 -35.85 6.94
CA SER A 707 16.03 -35.68 6.44
C SER A 707 15.62 -34.22 6.50
N HIS A 708 14.85 -33.75 5.51
CA HIS A 708 14.58 -32.33 5.24
C HIS A 708 13.08 -32.03 5.32
N PHE A 709 12.68 -30.85 5.83
CA PHE A 709 11.30 -30.37 5.73
C PHE A 709 11.17 -29.64 4.40
N CYS A 710 10.33 -30.14 3.51
CA CYS A 710 10.20 -29.63 2.16
C CYS A 710 8.87 -28.91 2.04
N CYS A 711 8.93 -27.60 1.84
CA CYS A 711 7.78 -26.82 1.40
C CYS A 711 7.89 -26.60 -0.11
N PRO A 712 6.78 -26.61 -0.88
CA PRO A 712 6.82 -26.18 -2.27
C PRO A 712 7.45 -24.79 -2.37
N SER A 713 8.35 -24.56 -3.32
CA SER A 713 8.78 -23.18 -3.58
C SER A 713 7.63 -22.39 -4.17
N GLU A 714 7.27 -21.26 -3.53
CA GLU A 714 6.73 -20.15 -4.32
C GLU A 714 7.93 -19.62 -5.10
N ASP A 715 7.89 -19.85 -6.42
CA ASP A 715 8.94 -19.51 -7.35
C ASP A 715 8.89 -17.98 -7.57
N GLU A 716 9.92 -17.27 -7.09
CA GLU A 716 10.25 -15.94 -7.62
C GLU A 716 10.67 -16.08 -9.07
N ASP A 717 9.90 -15.47 -9.96
CA ASP A 717 10.32 -15.19 -11.31
C ASP A 717 10.77 -13.72 -11.35
N ASP A 718 11.98 -13.44 -11.84
CA ASP A 718 12.41 -12.07 -12.19
C ASP A 718 11.59 -11.62 -13.42
N VAL A 719 10.66 -10.68 -13.22
CA VAL A 719 9.79 -10.16 -14.28
C VAL A 719 9.80 -8.64 -14.30
N SER A 720 10.32 -8.06 -15.38
CA SER A 720 10.19 -6.64 -15.65
C SER A 720 8.81 -6.30 -16.26
N TYR A 721 8.00 -5.49 -15.58
CA TYR A 721 6.74 -4.96 -16.11
C TYR A 721 6.92 -3.58 -16.77
N TYR A 722 6.18 -3.29 -17.85
CA TYR A 722 6.10 -1.95 -18.43
C TYR A 722 4.66 -1.49 -18.66
N TYR A 723 4.24 -0.48 -17.91
CA TYR A 723 2.96 0.20 -18.04
C TYR A 723 3.13 1.48 -18.88
N ASN A 724 2.18 1.76 -19.78
CA ASN A 724 2.13 3.04 -20.49
C ASN A 724 1.19 4.00 -19.76
N VAL A 725 1.73 4.92 -18.98
CA VAL A 725 1.02 6.13 -18.56
C VAL A 725 1.73 7.32 -19.21
N GLN A 726 1.52 7.51 -20.51
CA GLN A 726 1.82 8.81 -21.12
C GLN A 726 0.55 9.64 -21.17
N ALA A 727 0.48 10.58 -20.22
CA ALA A 727 -0.38 11.74 -20.31
C ALA A 727 -0.17 12.45 -21.66
N THR A 728 -1.19 12.44 -22.52
CA THR A 728 -1.41 13.52 -23.47
C THR A 728 -2.62 14.32 -23.01
N SER A 729 -2.37 15.57 -22.66
CA SER A 729 -3.35 16.62 -22.43
C SER A 729 -4.58 16.53 -23.34
N ASN A 730 -5.77 16.45 -22.77
CA ASN A 730 -6.79 17.50 -22.89
C ASN A 730 -8.02 17.17 -22.04
N GLU A 731 -8.46 18.16 -21.28
CA GLU A 731 -9.87 18.34 -20.94
C GLU A 731 -10.72 18.16 -22.20
N ASP A 732 -11.62 17.17 -22.21
CA ASP A 732 -13.02 17.29 -22.64
C ASP A 732 -13.67 15.91 -22.76
N SER A 733 -14.53 15.60 -21.78
CA SER A 733 -15.83 14.93 -21.93
C SER A 733 -15.93 13.50 -22.50
N THR A 734 -16.73 12.74 -21.76
CA THR A 734 -17.53 11.55 -22.12
C THR A 734 -16.92 10.19 -21.85
N SER A 735 -17.69 9.40 -21.08
CA SER A 735 -17.59 7.97 -20.79
C SER A 735 -16.93 7.16 -21.91
N ASP A 736 -15.78 6.55 -21.64
CA ASP A 736 -15.23 5.44 -22.42
C ASP A 736 -14.04 4.84 -21.66
N ASP A 737 -14.31 3.94 -20.73
CA ASP A 737 -13.32 2.99 -20.23
C ASP A 737 -12.99 2.01 -21.38
N SER A 738 -11.69 1.78 -21.67
CA SER A 738 -11.12 0.72 -22.57
C SER A 738 -10.39 1.10 -23.88
N LYS A 739 -9.74 2.28 -24.02
CA LYS A 739 -9.15 2.68 -25.31
C LYS A 739 -7.68 2.34 -25.61
N ASP A 740 -6.88 1.79 -24.68
CA ASP A 740 -5.45 1.53 -24.92
C ASP A 740 -5.06 0.05 -24.82
N PRO A 741 -4.17 -0.45 -25.71
CA PRO A 741 -3.74 -1.85 -25.71
C PRO A 741 -2.67 -2.16 -24.67
N PHE A 742 -2.70 -3.38 -24.12
CA PHE A 742 -1.80 -3.90 -23.11
C PHE A 742 -0.63 -4.67 -23.75
N ALA A 743 0.58 -4.45 -23.26
CA ALA A 743 1.77 -5.23 -23.66
C ALA A 743 2.52 -5.74 -22.44
N PHE A 744 3.04 -6.96 -22.55
CA PHE A 744 3.93 -7.58 -21.60
C PHE A 744 5.18 -8.06 -22.33
N VAL A 745 6.34 -7.70 -21.82
CA VAL A 745 7.64 -8.07 -22.39
C VAL A 745 8.49 -8.61 -21.26
N MET A 746 8.89 -9.87 -21.36
CA MET A 746 9.76 -10.54 -20.41
C MET A 746 11.05 -10.94 -21.11
N ILE A 747 12.19 -10.68 -20.47
CA ILE A 747 13.48 -11.27 -20.82
C ILE A 747 13.95 -12.04 -19.59
N ASP A 748 14.33 -13.29 -19.79
CA ASP A 748 14.84 -14.17 -18.74
C ASP A 748 16.10 -14.87 -19.27
N GLY A 749 17.12 -15.00 -18.44
CA GLY A 749 18.37 -15.61 -18.86
C GLY A 749 19.37 -15.82 -17.73
N ASP A 750 20.43 -16.57 -18.03
CA ASP A 750 21.49 -16.83 -17.06
C ASP A 750 22.17 -15.51 -16.63
N THR A 751 22.53 -15.39 -15.34
CA THR A 751 23.17 -14.17 -14.77
C THR A 751 24.46 -13.75 -15.47
N SER A 752 25.14 -14.69 -16.14
CA SER A 752 26.33 -14.41 -16.95
C SER A 752 26.05 -13.74 -18.30
N ALA A 753 24.78 -13.60 -18.66
CA ALA A 753 24.27 -13.27 -19.99
C ALA A 753 23.22 -12.16 -19.96
N TYR A 754 22.44 -12.10 -18.89
CA TYR A 754 21.42 -11.10 -18.61
C TYR A 754 21.57 -10.58 -17.17
N ASP A 755 21.48 -9.26 -16.98
CA ASP A 755 21.62 -8.61 -15.68
C ASP A 755 20.72 -7.37 -15.57
N GLU A 756 19.95 -7.26 -14.49
CA GLU A 756 19.09 -6.10 -14.21
C GLU A 756 19.70 -5.08 -13.25
N SER A 757 20.91 -5.34 -12.72
CA SER A 757 21.51 -4.55 -11.63
C SER A 757 21.70 -3.07 -11.98
N LEU A 758 21.82 -2.71 -13.27
CA LEU A 758 21.97 -1.33 -13.71
C LEU A 758 20.81 -0.40 -13.28
N VAL A 759 19.63 -0.94 -13.01
CA VAL A 759 18.47 -0.13 -12.58
C VAL A 759 18.54 0.18 -11.08
N ASP A 760 19.04 -0.74 -10.26
CA ASP A 760 18.89 -0.68 -8.80
C ASP A 760 20.22 -0.52 -8.03
N GLN A 761 21.36 -0.85 -8.65
CA GLN A 761 22.69 -0.87 -8.00
C GLN A 761 23.70 0.12 -8.59
N TRP A 762 23.36 0.80 -9.69
CA TRP A 762 24.26 1.69 -10.43
C TRP A 762 23.65 3.08 -10.63
N THR A 763 24.40 4.12 -10.26
CA THR A 763 24.04 5.51 -10.51
C THR A 763 24.69 6.04 -11.78
N PHE A 764 23.88 6.55 -12.71
CA PHE A 764 24.36 7.22 -13.93
C PHE A 764 24.77 8.67 -13.62
N LEU A 765 26.05 8.98 -13.78
CA LEU A 765 26.65 10.28 -13.55
C LEU A 765 26.43 11.18 -14.78
N THR A 766 25.68 12.28 -14.60
CA THR A 766 25.51 13.30 -15.64
C THR A 766 26.09 14.64 -15.17
N ASP A 767 26.77 15.35 -16.07
CA ASP A 767 27.32 16.68 -15.81
C ASP A 767 26.29 17.74 -16.26
N GLU A 768 25.86 18.63 -15.37
CA GLU A 768 24.79 19.62 -15.65
C GLU A 768 25.08 20.51 -16.87
N GLN A 769 26.36 20.70 -17.24
CA GLN A 769 26.76 21.48 -18.41
C GLN A 769 26.60 20.74 -19.76
N GLU A 770 26.54 19.41 -19.75
CA GLU A 770 26.32 18.62 -20.98
C GLU A 770 24.83 18.37 -21.24
N LEU A 771 23.97 18.47 -20.21
CA LEU A 771 22.50 18.50 -20.35
C LEU A 771 22.00 19.67 -21.21
N SER A 772 22.75 20.79 -21.28
CA SER A 772 22.38 21.94 -22.12
C SER A 772 22.86 21.84 -23.56
N LYS A 773 23.79 20.93 -23.87
CA LYS A 773 24.30 20.70 -25.24
C LYS A 773 23.70 19.45 -25.89
N ARG A 774 23.32 18.46 -25.09
CA ARG A 774 22.48 17.36 -25.53
C ARG A 774 21.09 17.94 -25.70
N ASP A 775 20.61 17.97 -26.93
CA ASP A 775 19.24 18.33 -27.28
C ASP A 775 18.28 17.23 -26.77
N LEU A 776 18.19 17.06 -25.45
CA LEU A 776 17.31 16.12 -24.74
C LEU A 776 15.83 16.48 -24.90
N LYS A 777 15.52 17.55 -25.65
CA LYS A 777 14.18 17.81 -26.16
C LYS A 777 13.71 16.81 -27.22
N HIS A 778 14.60 15.97 -27.78
CA HIS A 778 14.24 15.04 -28.85
C HIS A 778 14.53 13.54 -28.62
N HIS A 779 15.05 13.14 -27.47
CA HIS A 779 15.19 11.71 -27.12
C HIS A 779 14.43 11.41 -25.83
N LYS A 780 13.13 11.73 -25.81
CA LYS A 780 12.19 10.94 -25.01
C LYS A 780 12.29 9.52 -25.55
N ARG A 781 12.46 8.53 -24.67
CA ARG A 781 12.28 7.10 -24.99
C ARG A 781 11.11 7.00 -25.96
N GLU A 782 11.38 6.54 -27.19
CA GLU A 782 10.29 6.39 -28.14
C GLU A 782 9.27 5.46 -27.50
N SER A 783 8.01 5.91 -27.42
CA SER A 783 6.92 5.13 -26.85
C SER A 783 7.02 3.72 -27.42
N MET A 784 7.04 2.70 -26.54
CA MET A 784 6.95 1.30 -26.97
C MET A 784 5.71 1.07 -27.84
N PHE A 785 4.77 2.00 -27.84
CA PHE A 785 3.63 2.05 -28.72
C PHE A 785 3.84 3.17 -29.76
N SER A 786 4.42 2.85 -30.91
CA SER A 786 4.69 3.82 -31.99
C SER A 786 4.58 3.17 -33.37
N ASN A 787 4.41 4.01 -34.39
CA ASN A 787 4.43 3.60 -35.80
C ASN A 787 5.83 3.75 -36.43
N ASN A 788 6.88 3.85 -35.59
CA ASN A 788 8.19 4.29 -36.05
C ASN A 788 8.95 3.18 -36.77
N ASN A 789 9.72 3.60 -37.78
CA ASN A 789 10.42 2.72 -38.71
C ASN A 789 11.89 2.47 -38.30
N ASP A 790 12.32 3.00 -37.16
CA ASP A 790 13.71 3.03 -36.64
C ASP A 790 13.97 1.94 -35.58
N THR A 791 13.02 1.02 -35.35
CA THR A 791 13.09 -0.02 -34.30
C THR A 791 14.33 -0.90 -34.39
N PHE A 792 14.91 -1.04 -35.59
CA PHE A 792 16.11 -1.84 -35.83
C PHE A 792 17.32 -0.98 -36.21
N ASP A 793 17.20 0.34 -36.15
CA ASP A 793 18.34 1.24 -36.32
C ASP A 793 19.20 1.13 -35.06
N ASN A 794 20.40 0.56 -35.18
CA ASN A 794 21.30 0.42 -34.04
C ASN A 794 21.85 1.80 -33.64
N VAL A 795 21.73 2.12 -32.36
CA VAL A 795 22.25 3.33 -31.74
C VAL A 795 23.27 2.91 -30.68
N ILE A 796 24.45 3.52 -30.70
CA ILE A 796 25.48 3.29 -29.69
C ILE A 796 25.45 4.48 -28.73
N GLU A 797 25.28 4.20 -27.45
CA GLU A 797 25.22 5.21 -26.39
C GLU A 797 26.33 4.97 -25.36
N THR A 798 26.82 6.05 -24.76
CA THR A 798 27.88 5.98 -23.75
C THR A 798 27.50 6.82 -22.54
N TYR A 799 27.61 6.19 -21.39
CA TYR A 799 27.25 6.71 -20.08
C TYR A 799 28.44 6.63 -19.14
N TYR A 800 28.48 7.54 -18.17
CA TYR A 800 29.34 7.39 -17.01
C TYR A 800 28.48 6.87 -15.87
N THR A 801 28.88 5.78 -15.24
CA THR A 801 28.11 5.13 -14.19
C THR A 801 29.00 4.78 -13.01
N GLN A 802 28.42 4.76 -11.82
CA GLN A 802 29.10 4.43 -10.59
C GLN A 802 28.25 3.44 -9.80
N CYS A 803 28.89 2.37 -9.33
CA CYS A 803 28.28 1.44 -8.38
C CYS A 803 28.02 2.18 -7.06
N THR A 804 26.75 2.31 -6.71
CA THR A 804 26.28 2.97 -5.48
C THR A 804 25.51 1.91 -4.71
N ASN A 805 26.21 1.28 -3.77
CA ASN A 805 25.59 0.28 -2.91
C ASN A 805 24.62 0.99 -1.96
N LEU A 806 23.39 1.21 -2.40
CA LEU A 806 22.33 1.85 -1.62
C LEU A 806 21.67 0.86 -0.63
N TYR A 807 21.95 -0.43 -0.76
CA TYR A 807 21.44 -1.51 0.07
C TYR A 807 22.55 -2.17 0.90
N VAL A 808 22.33 -2.42 2.20
CA VAL A 808 23.39 -2.89 3.10
C VAL A 808 23.66 -4.41 2.99
N ASN A 809 22.96 -5.17 2.14
CA ASN A 809 23.17 -6.63 2.07
C ASN A 809 22.89 -7.35 0.73
N VAL A 810 22.83 -6.63 -0.40
CA VAL A 810 22.84 -7.29 -1.72
C VAL A 810 24.30 -7.53 -2.12
N SER A 811 24.59 -8.65 -2.79
CA SER A 811 25.90 -8.92 -3.37
C SER A 811 26.40 -7.67 -4.11
N ASN A 812 27.64 -7.26 -3.83
CA ASN A 812 28.33 -6.16 -4.53
C ASN A 812 28.03 -6.19 -6.04
N CYS A 813 28.14 -5.06 -6.76
CA CYS A 813 27.94 -4.86 -8.22
C CYS A 813 28.66 -5.84 -9.19
N SER A 814 29.26 -6.91 -8.66
CA SER A 814 29.84 -8.12 -9.25
C SER A 814 28.95 -8.86 -10.24
N SER A 815 27.61 -8.82 -10.14
CA SER A 815 26.71 -9.63 -10.99
C SER A 815 26.88 -9.28 -12.47
N LEU A 816 26.94 -7.99 -12.80
CA LEU A 816 27.22 -7.50 -14.15
C LEU A 816 28.62 -7.92 -14.67
N PHE A 817 29.53 -8.30 -13.77
CA PHE A 817 30.85 -8.81 -14.12
C PHE A 817 30.92 -10.34 -14.18
N GLU A 818 29.86 -11.06 -13.82
CA GLU A 818 29.79 -12.52 -13.96
C GLU A 818 29.83 -12.90 -15.45
N GLY A 819 30.81 -13.71 -15.84
CA GLY A 819 31.06 -13.99 -17.27
C GLY A 819 31.69 -12.83 -18.07
N GLY A 820 31.87 -11.66 -17.44
CA GLY A 820 32.42 -10.43 -18.02
C GLY A 820 31.32 -9.52 -18.59
N ALA A 821 31.41 -8.20 -18.36
CA ALA A 821 30.34 -7.26 -18.69
C ALA A 821 30.06 -7.06 -20.19
N SER A 822 31.03 -7.30 -21.08
CA SER A 822 30.81 -7.13 -22.54
C SER A 822 29.83 -8.18 -23.07
N ASN A 823 28.97 -7.84 -24.01
CA ASN A 823 27.91 -8.69 -24.57
C ASN A 823 26.84 -9.19 -23.57
N THR A 824 26.85 -8.71 -22.32
CA THR A 824 25.74 -8.93 -21.38
C THR A 824 24.54 -8.06 -21.78
N ILE A 825 23.33 -8.63 -21.80
CA ILE A 825 22.09 -7.88 -22.01
C ILE A 825 21.68 -7.27 -20.67
N VAL A 826 21.38 -5.98 -20.66
CA VAL A 826 21.03 -5.24 -19.46
C VAL A 826 19.73 -4.48 -19.62
N LYS A 827 19.01 -4.33 -18.52
CA LYS A 827 17.83 -3.46 -18.43
C LYS A 827 18.27 -2.02 -18.23
N MET A 828 17.74 -1.12 -19.06
CA MET A 828 18.05 0.31 -18.99
C MET A 828 17.07 1.03 -18.05
N PRO A 829 17.53 2.02 -17.25
CA PRO A 829 16.64 2.86 -16.44
C PRO A 829 15.56 3.55 -17.27
N LYS A 830 14.39 3.81 -16.66
CA LYS A 830 13.18 4.24 -17.39
C LYS A 830 13.38 5.49 -18.28
N ASP A 831 14.23 6.41 -17.84
CA ASP A 831 14.48 7.71 -18.47
C ASP A 831 15.80 7.79 -19.26
N LEU A 832 16.52 6.67 -19.41
CA LEU A 832 17.82 6.64 -20.07
C LEU A 832 17.84 5.67 -21.26
N GLY A 833 18.33 6.21 -22.38
CA GLY A 833 18.65 5.47 -23.57
C GLY A 833 17.51 5.25 -24.56
N ALA A 834 17.85 4.69 -25.72
CA ALA A 834 16.95 4.56 -26.87
C ALA A 834 15.92 3.40 -26.75
N GLY A 835 16.04 2.53 -25.75
CA GLY A 835 15.17 1.36 -25.58
C GLY A 835 15.25 0.71 -24.19
N PRO A 836 14.29 -0.17 -23.84
CA PRO A 836 14.19 -0.83 -22.52
C PRO A 836 15.38 -1.72 -22.17
N TYR A 837 15.99 -2.34 -23.17
CA TYR A 837 17.09 -3.29 -23.00
C TYR A 837 18.19 -2.89 -23.95
N ALA A 838 19.42 -3.00 -23.48
CA ALA A 838 20.60 -2.74 -24.27
C ALA A 838 21.60 -3.87 -24.06
N ARG A 839 22.51 -4.05 -25.01
CA ARG A 839 23.67 -4.91 -24.87
C ARG A 839 24.84 -4.05 -24.44
N VAL A 840 25.54 -4.46 -23.39
CA VAL A 840 26.77 -3.79 -22.95
C VAL A 840 27.87 -4.08 -23.97
N ILE A 841 28.33 -3.06 -24.70
CA ILE A 841 29.52 -3.19 -25.55
C ILE A 841 30.77 -3.25 -24.67
N SER A 842 30.89 -2.31 -23.73
CA SER A 842 32.04 -2.23 -22.84
C SER A 842 31.69 -1.52 -21.54
N LEU A 843 32.35 -1.95 -20.47
CA LEU A 843 32.31 -1.31 -19.16
C LEU A 843 33.76 -1.10 -18.70
N VAL A 844 34.28 0.13 -18.84
CA VAL A 844 35.70 0.44 -18.66
C VAL A 844 35.88 1.34 -17.43
N PRO A 845 36.71 0.96 -16.44
CA PRO A 845 37.00 1.83 -15.30
C PRO A 845 37.79 3.07 -15.74
N LEU A 846 37.32 4.26 -15.35
CA LEU A 846 37.98 5.54 -15.60
C LEU A 846 38.80 6.05 -14.39
N GLY A 847 38.71 5.35 -13.25
CA GLY A 847 39.35 5.71 -11.98
C GLY A 847 38.51 6.63 -11.10
N SER A 848 39.04 6.97 -9.92
CA SER A 848 38.37 7.85 -8.96
C SER A 848 38.53 9.33 -9.36
N GLN A 849 37.55 9.89 -10.07
CA GLN A 849 37.46 11.34 -10.21
C GLN A 849 36.79 11.92 -8.97
N SER A 850 37.57 12.64 -8.16
CA SER A 850 37.06 13.55 -7.14
C SER A 850 36.49 14.79 -7.86
N THR A 851 35.24 14.71 -8.31
CA THR A 851 34.42 15.91 -8.47
C THR A 851 33.72 16.15 -7.14
N SER A 852 33.88 17.37 -6.63
CA SER A 852 33.42 17.78 -5.31
C SER A 852 31.90 17.72 -5.20
N SER A 853 31.39 16.72 -4.48
CA SER A 853 30.10 16.78 -3.79
C SER A 853 30.28 16.16 -2.40
N ASN A 854 29.59 16.67 -1.39
CA ASN A 854 29.87 16.44 0.03
C ASN A 854 29.42 15.06 0.56
N ILE A 855 29.46 14.01 -0.26
CA ILE A 855 29.07 12.66 0.14
C ILE A 855 30.28 11.96 0.79
N LYS A 856 30.18 11.59 2.07
CA LYS A 856 31.18 10.74 2.72
C LYS A 856 31.13 9.31 2.15
N THR A 857 32.29 8.84 1.70
CA THR A 857 32.55 7.52 1.07
C THR A 857 32.51 6.32 2.02
N ARG A 858 31.72 5.29 1.67
CA ARG A 858 31.99 3.83 1.75
C ARG A 858 31.08 3.16 0.69
N SER A 859 31.48 2.41 -0.34
CA SER A 859 32.73 1.79 -0.78
C SER A 859 32.85 1.80 -2.33
N THR A 860 34.09 1.74 -2.84
CA THR A 860 34.55 1.84 -4.25
C THR A 860 34.04 3.03 -5.08
N SER A 861 34.71 4.16 -4.92
CA SER A 861 34.57 5.41 -5.70
C SER A 861 35.15 5.30 -7.13
N GLU A 862 34.85 4.23 -7.86
CA GLU A 862 35.34 4.02 -9.22
C GLU A 862 34.21 4.28 -10.22
N VAL A 863 34.43 5.26 -11.10
CA VAL A 863 33.51 5.60 -12.19
C VAL A 863 33.85 4.74 -13.39
N TYR A 864 32.82 4.20 -14.03
CA TYR A 864 32.92 3.38 -15.23
C TYR A 864 32.35 4.13 -16.44
N GLU A 865 33.02 4.02 -17.58
CA GLU A 865 32.44 4.32 -18.88
C GLU A 865 31.67 3.08 -19.34
N LEU A 866 30.34 3.17 -19.34
CA LEU A 866 29.43 2.16 -19.84
C LEU A 866 29.03 2.53 -21.27
N THR A 867 29.44 1.73 -22.25
CA THR A 867 28.98 1.83 -23.63
C THR A 867 28.00 0.72 -23.91
N VAL A 868 26.82 1.06 -24.43
CA VAL A 868 25.75 0.12 -24.77
C VAL A 868 25.28 0.31 -26.20
N ASP A 869 24.70 -0.73 -26.79
CA ASP A 869 23.93 -0.63 -28.03
C ASP A 869 22.63 -1.43 -27.97
N TYR A 870 21.79 -1.25 -28.98
CA TYR A 870 20.45 -1.84 -29.02
C TYR A 870 20.38 -3.01 -30.00
N ASP A 871 21.53 -3.57 -30.40
CA ASP A 871 21.60 -4.77 -31.23
C ASP A 871 21.75 -6.01 -30.34
N LEU A 872 20.65 -6.40 -29.68
CA LEU A 872 20.60 -7.51 -28.72
C LEU A 872 21.06 -8.83 -29.35
N ALA A 873 20.79 -9.04 -30.64
CA ALA A 873 21.18 -10.23 -31.37
C ALA A 873 22.70 -10.41 -31.47
N SER A 874 23.46 -9.31 -31.47
CA SER A 874 24.92 -9.37 -31.49
C SER A 874 25.54 -9.86 -30.19
N ALA A 875 24.78 -9.98 -29.08
CA ALA A 875 25.25 -10.67 -27.88
C ALA A 875 25.63 -12.14 -28.15
N ALA A 876 25.00 -12.77 -29.15
CA ALA A 876 25.26 -14.16 -29.56
C ALA A 876 26.65 -14.40 -30.17
N THR A 877 27.44 -13.34 -30.35
CA THR A 877 28.84 -13.45 -30.76
C THR A 877 29.73 -14.05 -29.68
N GLU A 878 29.27 -14.07 -28.43
CA GLU A 878 29.92 -14.74 -27.30
C GLU A 878 28.98 -15.78 -26.68
N ALA A 879 29.53 -16.94 -26.28
CA ALA A 879 28.77 -17.97 -25.59
C ALA A 879 28.64 -17.62 -24.10
N LYS A 880 27.61 -16.81 -23.78
CA LYS A 880 27.25 -16.39 -22.43
C LYS A 880 25.83 -16.83 -22.16
N GLY A 881 25.67 -17.99 -21.51
CA GLY A 881 24.39 -18.53 -21.07
C GLY A 881 23.27 -18.58 -22.12
N ASP A 882 22.07 -18.88 -21.65
CA ASP A 882 20.85 -18.78 -22.43
C ASP A 882 20.11 -17.49 -22.03
N VAL A 883 19.56 -16.77 -23.02
CA VAL A 883 18.69 -15.61 -22.79
C VAL A 883 17.51 -15.72 -23.73
N ASN A 884 16.32 -15.65 -23.15
CA ASN A 884 15.05 -15.87 -23.77
C ASN A 884 14.14 -14.66 -23.59
N PHE A 885 13.17 -14.48 -24.48
CA PHE A 885 12.20 -13.42 -24.37
C PHE A 885 10.79 -13.88 -24.74
N ARG A 886 9.81 -13.35 -24.02
CA ARG A 886 8.39 -13.51 -24.29
C ARG A 886 7.75 -12.14 -24.48
N VAL A 887 6.85 -12.04 -25.46
CA VAL A 887 6.05 -10.84 -25.70
C VAL A 887 4.60 -11.21 -25.87
N ASP A 888 3.73 -10.64 -25.05
CA ASP A 888 2.29 -10.71 -25.20
C ASP A 888 1.75 -9.31 -25.48
N TYR A 889 0.91 -9.16 -26.50
CA TYR A 889 0.33 -7.86 -26.89
C TYR A 889 -1.14 -8.01 -27.23
N THR A 890 -2.01 -7.38 -26.47
CA THR A 890 -3.46 -7.61 -26.58
C THR A 890 -4.25 -6.39 -26.12
N ASN A 891 -5.46 -6.23 -26.65
CA ASN A 891 -6.44 -5.27 -26.13
C ASN A 891 -7.61 -5.96 -25.42
N LEU A 892 -7.50 -7.26 -25.12
CA LEU A 892 -8.51 -8.02 -24.40
C LEU A 892 -8.25 -7.89 -22.89
N LEU A 893 -9.17 -7.27 -22.15
CA LEU A 893 -9.03 -7.02 -20.71
C LEU A 893 -8.85 -8.32 -19.91
N GLU A 894 -9.62 -9.36 -20.24
CA GLU A 894 -9.59 -10.66 -19.57
C GLU A 894 -8.40 -11.54 -20.00
N TYR A 895 -7.59 -11.09 -20.97
CA TYR A 895 -6.47 -11.88 -21.49
C TYR A 895 -5.57 -12.34 -20.37
N TRP A 896 -5.12 -11.45 -19.51
CA TRP A 896 -4.13 -11.78 -18.49
C TRP A 896 -4.69 -12.79 -17.48
N ASN A 897 -5.91 -12.59 -16.99
CA ASN A 897 -6.54 -13.45 -15.99
C ASN A 897 -6.74 -14.91 -16.47
N GLU A 898 -7.01 -15.08 -17.75
CA GLU A 898 -7.33 -16.39 -18.34
C GLU A 898 -6.13 -17.05 -19.05
N ILE A 899 -5.23 -16.24 -19.63
CA ILE A 899 -4.05 -16.72 -20.37
C ILE A 899 -2.94 -17.07 -19.40
N THR A 900 -2.67 -16.24 -18.40
CA THR A 900 -1.71 -16.60 -17.35
C THR A 900 -2.36 -17.63 -16.44
N ASP A 901 -1.99 -18.92 -16.58
CA ASP A 901 -2.23 -19.85 -15.49
C ASP A 901 -1.52 -19.31 -14.25
N SER A 902 -2.12 -19.52 -13.07
CA SER A 902 -1.60 -19.25 -11.73
C SER A 902 -0.06 -19.36 -11.62
N PRO A 903 0.60 -18.64 -10.68
CA PRO A 903 2.04 -18.34 -10.69
C PRO A 903 2.89 -19.59 -11.00
N GLY A 904 3.67 -19.46 -12.06
CA GLY A 904 4.27 -20.58 -12.79
C GLY A 904 5.35 -21.30 -11.99
N SER A 905 5.22 -22.62 -11.87
CA SER A 905 6.31 -23.48 -11.43
C SER A 905 7.40 -23.62 -12.51
N LYS A 906 8.68 -23.48 -12.12
CA LYS A 906 9.95 -23.59 -12.87
C LYS A 906 9.92 -24.06 -14.33
N ARG A 907 10.63 -23.28 -15.16
CA ARG A 907 11.02 -23.59 -16.56
C ARG A 907 9.83 -23.98 -17.43
N LYS A 908 8.99 -22.98 -17.70
CA LYS A 908 8.35 -22.70 -19.00
C LYS A 908 7.39 -21.53 -18.78
N ARG A 909 7.90 -20.31 -18.83
CA ARG A 909 7.07 -19.13 -19.13
C ARG A 909 6.84 -19.01 -20.63
N TRP A 910 6.56 -20.16 -21.22
CA TRP A 910 6.41 -20.39 -22.63
C TRP A 910 5.10 -21.13 -22.75
N PHE A 911 4.09 -20.51 -23.36
CA PHE A 911 2.87 -21.24 -23.65
C PHE A 911 3.24 -22.47 -24.47
N GLY A 912 2.74 -23.62 -24.02
CA GLY A 912 2.92 -24.88 -24.72
C GLY A 912 2.29 -24.84 -26.11
N ALA A 913 2.05 -26.02 -26.69
CA ALA A 913 1.55 -26.13 -28.05
C ALA A 913 0.33 -25.24 -28.32
N TYR A 914 0.27 -24.67 -29.53
CA TYR A 914 -0.79 -23.78 -30.03
C TYR A 914 -2.23 -24.15 -29.61
N ASP A 915 -2.55 -25.44 -29.55
CA ASP A 915 -3.87 -25.94 -29.13
C ASP A 915 -4.30 -25.48 -27.71
N ASP A 916 -3.36 -25.33 -26.78
CA ASP A 916 -3.68 -24.92 -25.39
C ASP A 916 -3.88 -23.41 -25.29
N TRP A 917 -3.06 -22.63 -25.99
CA TRP A 917 -3.28 -21.20 -26.17
C TRP A 917 -4.61 -20.92 -26.87
N LEU A 918 -4.93 -21.66 -27.94
CA LEU A 918 -6.17 -21.52 -28.70
C LEU A 918 -7.42 -21.80 -27.85
N LYS A 919 -7.39 -22.80 -26.97
CA LYS A 919 -8.51 -23.10 -26.05
C LYS A 919 -8.80 -21.96 -25.08
N LYS A 920 -7.76 -21.34 -24.53
CA LYS A 920 -7.91 -20.23 -23.59
C LYS A 920 -8.35 -18.96 -24.30
N MET A 921 -7.74 -18.65 -25.44
CA MET A 921 -8.14 -17.51 -26.27
C MET A 921 -9.59 -17.59 -26.71
N THR A 922 -10.06 -18.76 -27.16
CA THR A 922 -11.47 -18.96 -27.53
C THR A 922 -12.43 -18.95 -26.33
N ALA A 923 -11.94 -19.01 -25.09
CA ALA A 923 -12.74 -18.79 -23.88
C ALA A 923 -12.92 -17.29 -23.59
N ILE A 924 -11.84 -16.52 -23.63
CA ILE A 924 -11.82 -15.06 -23.41
C ILE A 924 -12.70 -14.32 -24.42
N VAL A 925 -12.57 -14.69 -25.69
CA VAL A 925 -13.18 -13.96 -26.82
C VAL A 925 -14.73 -14.03 -26.85
N LYS A 926 -15.34 -14.82 -25.95
CA LYS A 926 -16.80 -14.94 -25.80
C LYS A 926 -17.46 -13.78 -25.08
N ASP A 927 -16.74 -13.03 -24.25
CA ASP A 927 -17.25 -11.83 -23.60
C ASP A 927 -16.94 -10.62 -24.50
N GLU A 928 -17.98 -9.92 -24.96
CA GLU A 928 -17.91 -8.84 -25.96
C GLU A 928 -17.38 -7.51 -25.37
N THR A 929 -16.59 -7.55 -24.30
CA THR A 929 -16.33 -6.39 -23.42
C THR A 929 -15.03 -5.62 -23.72
N SER A 930 -14.39 -5.84 -24.86
CA SER A 930 -13.19 -5.06 -25.23
C SER A 930 -13.12 -4.88 -26.75
N TYR A 931 -13.21 -3.65 -27.25
CA TYR A 931 -12.98 -3.33 -28.66
C TYR A 931 -12.07 -2.11 -28.72
N LEU A 932 -11.08 -2.12 -29.61
CA LEU A 932 -10.40 -0.88 -29.97
C LEU A 932 -11.21 -0.22 -31.09
N PRO A 933 -11.93 0.90 -30.85
CA PRO A 933 -12.57 1.64 -31.92
C PRO A 933 -11.50 2.39 -32.71
N LEU A 934 -11.23 1.91 -33.92
CA LEU A 934 -10.35 2.57 -34.87
C LEU A 934 -11.18 3.43 -35.81
N ASP A 935 -11.37 4.68 -35.43
CA ASP A 935 -12.02 5.68 -36.28
C ASP A 935 -10.99 6.39 -37.16
N TYR A 936 -11.23 6.36 -38.46
CA TYR A 936 -10.45 7.05 -39.47
C TYR A 936 -11.37 7.83 -40.42
N GLU A 937 -11.13 9.13 -40.55
CA GLU A 937 -11.86 9.99 -41.46
C GLU A 937 -10.91 10.76 -42.36
N GLU A 938 -11.01 10.55 -43.68
CA GLU A 938 -10.23 11.31 -44.67
C GLU A 938 -11.11 11.75 -45.85
N LYS A 939 -10.76 12.91 -46.42
CA LYS A 939 -11.34 13.40 -47.68
C LYS A 939 -10.30 13.29 -48.79
N ILE A 940 -10.57 12.42 -49.76
CA ILE A 940 -9.68 12.11 -50.88
C ILE A 940 -10.33 12.57 -52.17
N LYS A 941 -9.59 13.27 -53.03
CA LYS A 941 -10.04 13.61 -54.39
C LYS A 941 -9.74 12.43 -55.31
N LEU A 942 -10.75 11.64 -55.65
CA LEU A 942 -10.60 10.42 -56.47
C LEU A 942 -10.38 10.73 -57.95
N PHE A 943 -10.96 11.82 -58.46
CA PHE A 943 -10.81 12.20 -59.86
C PHE A 943 -11.04 13.70 -60.08
N HIS A 944 -10.24 14.31 -60.95
CA HIS A 944 -10.42 15.68 -61.41
C HIS A 944 -10.19 15.76 -62.92
N ALA A 945 -11.17 16.29 -63.64
CA ALA A 945 -11.05 16.62 -65.05
C ALA A 945 -11.61 18.00 -65.33
N HIS A 946 -10.90 18.76 -66.17
CA HIS A 946 -11.26 20.11 -66.56
C HIS A 946 -11.21 20.22 -68.09
N ALA A 947 -12.29 20.69 -68.71
CA ALA A 947 -12.38 20.87 -70.15
C ALA A 947 -12.94 22.26 -70.50
N ASN A 948 -12.10 23.08 -71.12
CA ASN A 948 -12.49 24.39 -71.62
C ASN A 948 -12.82 24.29 -73.12
N CYS A 949 -14.03 24.68 -73.53
CA CYS A 949 -14.49 24.64 -74.92
C CYS A 949 -14.50 26.05 -75.55
N PRO A 950 -13.46 26.46 -76.31
CA PRO A 950 -13.28 27.86 -76.73
C PRO A 950 -14.30 28.36 -77.76
N LYS A 951 -15.07 27.46 -78.40
CA LYS A 951 -16.06 27.82 -79.44
C LYS A 951 -17.48 28.01 -78.91
N THR A 952 -17.77 27.55 -77.70
CA THR A 952 -19.10 27.63 -77.07
C THR A 952 -19.10 28.42 -75.76
N ASN A 953 -17.93 28.89 -75.29
CA ASN A 953 -17.74 29.57 -73.99
C ASN A 953 -18.26 28.74 -72.80
N ILE A 954 -18.20 27.41 -72.92
CA ILE A 954 -18.55 26.49 -71.84
C ILE A 954 -17.24 26.04 -71.20
N ASP A 955 -17.13 26.26 -69.89
CA ASP A 955 -16.05 25.75 -69.05
C ASP A 955 -16.65 24.65 -68.18
N ALA A 956 -16.16 23.42 -68.32
CA ALA A 956 -16.73 22.26 -67.63
C ALA A 956 -15.69 21.64 -66.72
N THR A 957 -16.07 21.46 -65.45
CA THR A 957 -15.28 20.75 -64.44
C THR A 957 -16.01 19.50 -64.00
N PHE A 958 -15.23 18.45 -63.75
CA PHE A 958 -15.71 17.20 -63.20
C PHE A 958 -14.80 16.78 -62.06
N ASP A 959 -15.35 16.82 -60.85
CA ASP A 959 -14.68 16.42 -59.62
C ASP A 959 -15.42 15.24 -58.99
N ILE A 960 -14.64 14.25 -58.56
CA ILE A 960 -15.08 13.17 -57.68
C ILE A 960 -14.28 13.30 -56.40
N ASP A 961 -14.94 13.76 -55.34
CA ASP A 961 -14.37 13.78 -53.99
C ASP A 961 -15.02 12.64 -53.19
N ALA A 962 -14.23 11.86 -52.46
CA ALA A 962 -14.72 10.84 -51.55
C ALA A 962 -14.33 11.19 -50.12
N LYS A 963 -15.30 11.18 -49.23
CA LYS A 963 -15.10 11.23 -47.80
C LYS A 963 -15.26 9.82 -47.26
N ILE A 964 -14.14 9.22 -46.86
CA ILE A 964 -14.11 7.87 -46.31
C ILE A 964 -14.12 8.02 -44.78
N LYS A 965 -15.10 7.39 -44.13
CA LYS A 965 -15.14 7.16 -42.70
C LYS A 965 -15.04 5.65 -42.49
N LEU A 966 -13.97 5.19 -41.87
CA LEU A 966 -13.82 3.81 -41.45
C LEU A 966 -13.90 3.80 -39.93
N ALA A 967 -14.77 2.97 -39.38
CA ALA A 967 -14.75 2.57 -37.99
C ALA A 967 -14.44 1.07 -37.98
N LEU A 968 -13.37 0.65 -37.33
CA LEU A 968 -13.09 -0.77 -37.13
C LEU A 968 -13.16 -1.06 -35.64
N ASN A 969 -14.00 -1.99 -35.23
CA ASN A 969 -13.92 -2.57 -33.90
C ASN A 969 -13.02 -3.80 -34.00
N GLY A 970 -11.81 -3.68 -33.46
CA GLY A 970 -10.79 -4.73 -33.51
C GLY A 970 -10.52 -5.32 -32.13
N GLN A 971 -10.43 -6.64 -32.06
CA GLN A 971 -9.83 -7.39 -30.95
C GLN A 971 -8.59 -8.12 -31.44
N TYR A 972 -7.56 -8.15 -30.62
CA TYR A 972 -6.35 -8.89 -30.94
C TYR A 972 -5.65 -9.40 -29.68
N GLY A 973 -4.95 -10.52 -29.84
CA GLY A 973 -4.05 -11.06 -28.84
C GLY A 973 -2.88 -11.74 -29.53
N TYR A 974 -1.68 -11.25 -29.27
CA TYR A 974 -0.45 -11.80 -29.81
C TYR A 974 0.39 -12.38 -28.71
N TYR A 975 1.05 -13.50 -29.03
CA TYR A 975 2.05 -14.13 -28.19
C TYR A 975 3.27 -14.45 -29.06
N PHE A 976 4.44 -14.01 -28.62
CA PHE A 976 5.72 -14.30 -29.23
C PHE A 976 6.69 -14.86 -28.22
N GLU A 977 7.46 -15.80 -28.70
CA GLU A 977 8.40 -16.59 -27.93
C GLU A 977 9.71 -16.68 -28.70
N GLY A 978 10.86 -16.42 -28.07
CA GLY A 978 12.13 -16.67 -28.74
C GLY A 978 13.36 -16.62 -27.85
N SER A 979 14.47 -17.09 -28.38
CA SER A 979 15.78 -17.06 -27.73
C SER A 979 16.61 -15.93 -28.35
N ILE A 980 17.24 -15.08 -27.54
CA ILE A 980 18.28 -14.13 -27.97
C ILE A 980 19.64 -14.84 -27.96
N LEU A 981 19.93 -15.63 -26.91
CA LEU A 981 21.14 -16.43 -26.75
C LEU A 981 20.78 -17.90 -26.51
N PRO A 982 21.54 -18.86 -27.07
CA PRO A 982 22.82 -18.71 -27.76
C PRO A 982 22.70 -18.37 -29.25
N THR A 983 21.49 -18.40 -29.81
CA THR A 983 21.24 -18.02 -31.21
C THR A 983 19.88 -17.35 -31.33
N PRO A 984 19.82 -16.11 -31.86
CA PRO A 984 18.58 -15.37 -32.07
C PRO A 984 17.60 -16.18 -32.92
N THR A 985 16.55 -16.71 -32.29
CA THR A 985 15.56 -17.59 -32.92
C THR A 985 14.17 -17.33 -32.37
N LEU A 986 13.17 -17.23 -33.25
CA LEU A 986 11.77 -17.18 -32.84
C LEU A 986 11.27 -18.61 -32.66
N ILE A 987 10.79 -18.95 -31.48
CA ILE A 987 10.36 -20.30 -31.09
C ILE A 987 8.87 -20.51 -31.42
N SER A 988 8.03 -19.55 -31.04
CA SER A 988 6.57 -19.62 -31.20
C SER A 988 6.01 -18.23 -31.51
N ALA A 989 4.97 -18.20 -32.36
CA ALA A 989 4.20 -17.00 -32.64
C ALA A 989 2.73 -17.38 -32.81
N TYR A 990 1.90 -16.96 -31.86
CA TYR A 990 0.45 -17.18 -31.89
C TYR A 990 -0.26 -15.84 -32.00
N GLY A 991 -1.34 -15.82 -32.76
CA GLY A 991 -2.07 -14.59 -33.03
C GLY A 991 -3.56 -14.84 -33.08
N TYR A 992 -4.32 -14.02 -32.38
CA TYR A 992 -5.76 -13.97 -32.48
C TYR A 992 -6.12 -12.60 -32.99
N PHE A 993 -7.07 -12.59 -33.91
CA PHE A 993 -7.57 -11.37 -34.45
C PHE A 993 -9.06 -11.48 -34.74
N SER A 994 -9.83 -10.48 -34.32
CA SER A 994 -11.22 -10.32 -34.70
C SER A 994 -11.50 -8.90 -35.13
N ILE A 995 -12.27 -8.76 -36.21
CA ILE A 995 -12.74 -7.47 -36.69
C ILE A 995 -14.21 -7.46 -36.99
N GLU A 996 -14.79 -6.32 -36.65
CA GLU A 996 -16.09 -5.85 -37.11
C GLU A 996 -15.87 -4.51 -37.81
N PRO A 997 -15.57 -4.52 -39.12
CA PRO A 997 -15.42 -3.29 -39.85
C PRO A 997 -16.79 -2.66 -40.12
N VAL A 998 -16.83 -1.34 -40.06
CA VAL A 998 -17.92 -0.49 -40.53
C VAL A 998 -17.30 0.61 -41.40
N ALA A 999 -17.52 0.55 -42.72
CA ALA A 999 -17.02 1.55 -43.65
C ALA A 999 -18.17 2.39 -44.21
N ALA A 1000 -18.18 3.67 -43.90
CA ALA A 1000 -19.05 4.64 -44.54
C ALA A 1000 -18.26 5.46 -45.59
N ILE A 1001 -18.57 5.25 -46.88
CA ILE A 1001 -17.99 6.03 -47.97
C ILE A 1001 -19.04 7.00 -48.49
N LEU A 1002 -18.78 8.30 -48.37
CA LEU A 1002 -19.60 9.36 -48.96
C LEU A 1002 -18.89 9.92 -50.20
N ILE A 1003 -19.46 9.69 -51.38
CA ILE A 1003 -18.93 10.18 -52.65
C ILE A 1003 -19.72 11.43 -53.06
N THR A 1004 -18.99 12.53 -53.25
CA THR A 1004 -19.51 13.77 -53.81
C THR A 1004 -19.05 13.88 -55.27
N LEU A 1005 -20.01 13.83 -56.20
CA LEU A 1005 -19.77 14.09 -57.63
C LEU A 1005 -20.23 15.51 -57.96
N ARG A 1006 -19.35 16.31 -58.57
CA ARG A 1006 -19.73 17.60 -59.16
C ARG A 1006 -19.43 17.57 -60.65
N ALA A 1007 -20.46 17.74 -61.48
CA ALA A 1007 -20.33 17.66 -62.93
C ALA A 1007 -21.21 18.69 -63.65
N GLU A 1008 -20.72 19.20 -64.78
CA GLU A 1008 -21.51 19.97 -65.76
C GLU A 1008 -21.27 19.47 -67.20
N ALA A 1009 -21.56 18.19 -67.52
CA ALA A 1009 -21.72 17.62 -68.88
C ALA A 1009 -21.86 16.07 -68.83
N VAL A 1010 -22.00 15.41 -70.00
CA VAL A 1010 -22.11 13.95 -70.14
C VAL A 1010 -20.74 13.28 -70.17
N MET A 1011 -20.42 12.40 -69.21
CA MET A 1011 -19.21 11.59 -69.23
C MET A 1011 -19.44 10.18 -68.67
N GLN A 1012 -18.74 9.20 -69.26
CA GLN A 1012 -18.55 7.84 -68.73
C GLN A 1012 -17.06 7.66 -68.43
N SER A 1013 -16.72 7.25 -67.20
CA SER A 1013 -15.34 6.99 -66.78
C SER A 1013 -15.25 5.76 -65.88
N ASP A 1014 -14.14 5.04 -65.98
CA ASP A 1014 -13.74 3.93 -65.12
C ASP A 1014 -12.36 4.29 -64.54
N SER A 1015 -12.22 4.24 -63.22
CA SER A 1015 -10.98 4.62 -62.52
C SER A 1015 -9.88 3.56 -62.62
N GLY A 1016 -10.18 2.32 -63.02
CA GLY A 1016 -9.32 1.17 -62.76
C GLY A 1016 -9.20 0.87 -61.26
N VAL A 1017 -8.45 -0.18 -60.91
CA VAL A 1017 -8.15 -0.50 -59.49
C VAL A 1017 -7.16 0.52 -58.97
N ILE A 1018 -7.59 1.28 -57.97
CA ILE A 1018 -6.79 2.28 -57.26
C ILE A 1018 -6.69 1.87 -55.79
N GLU A 1019 -5.52 2.06 -55.18
CA GLU A 1019 -5.37 2.01 -53.74
C GLU A 1019 -6.09 3.24 -53.17
N LEU A 1020 -7.19 3.00 -52.47
CA LEU A 1020 -8.01 4.05 -51.90
C LEU A 1020 -7.42 4.54 -50.57
N PHE A 1021 -6.77 3.65 -49.81
CA PHE A 1021 -6.19 3.94 -48.51
C PHE A 1021 -5.21 2.86 -48.06
N SER A 1022 -4.14 3.25 -47.36
CA SER A 1022 -3.33 2.36 -46.52
C SER A 1022 -2.86 3.10 -45.26
N ALA A 1023 -3.05 2.53 -44.08
CA ALA A 1023 -2.52 3.07 -42.83
C ALA A 1023 -2.08 1.99 -41.85
N GLY A 1024 -0.96 2.25 -41.18
CA GLY A 1024 -0.53 1.52 -39.97
C GLY A 1024 -1.12 2.15 -38.72
N PHE A 1025 -1.56 1.31 -37.79
CA PHE A 1025 -2.07 1.70 -36.47
C PHE A 1025 -1.00 1.49 -35.40
N ARG A 1026 -1.18 2.12 -34.22
CA ARG A 1026 -0.25 2.00 -33.09
C ARG A 1026 -0.02 0.53 -32.73
N GLY A 1027 1.25 0.13 -32.73
CA GLY A 1027 1.69 -1.22 -32.44
C GLY A 1027 2.81 -1.22 -31.40
N LEU A 1028 3.15 -2.41 -30.89
CA LEU A 1028 4.26 -2.61 -29.98
C LEU A 1028 5.60 -2.59 -30.74
N SER A 1029 6.55 -1.82 -30.25
CA SER A 1029 7.89 -1.67 -30.80
C SER A 1029 8.92 -1.69 -29.67
N VAL A 1030 9.70 -2.78 -29.61
CA VAL A 1030 10.81 -2.97 -28.68
C VAL A 1030 12.10 -2.92 -29.48
N LYS A 1031 12.86 -1.83 -29.30
CA LYS A 1031 14.09 -1.57 -30.06
C LYS A 1031 15.07 -2.73 -29.96
N GLY A 1032 15.62 -3.16 -31.10
CA GLY A 1032 16.53 -4.31 -31.16
C GLY A 1032 15.88 -5.70 -31.14
N LEU A 1033 14.62 -5.80 -30.72
CA LEU A 1033 13.91 -7.06 -30.50
C LEU A 1033 12.82 -7.31 -31.55
N ILE A 1034 11.72 -6.54 -31.53
CA ILE A 1034 10.55 -6.81 -32.39
C ILE A 1034 9.66 -5.57 -32.58
N SER A 1035 8.98 -5.48 -33.74
CA SER A 1035 7.90 -4.51 -34.00
C SER A 1035 6.67 -5.22 -34.55
N ILE A 1036 5.50 -4.99 -33.94
CA ILE A 1036 4.22 -5.65 -34.25
C ILE A 1036 3.10 -4.60 -34.29
N GLY A 1037 2.35 -4.52 -35.39
CA GLY A 1037 1.17 -3.64 -35.45
C GLY A 1037 0.20 -3.92 -36.61
N PRO A 1038 -1.04 -3.43 -36.54
CA PRO A 1038 -2.04 -3.55 -37.60
C PRO A 1038 -1.74 -2.61 -38.77
N GLU A 1039 -1.97 -3.06 -40.00
CA GLU A 1039 -1.97 -2.23 -41.21
C GLU A 1039 -3.22 -2.53 -42.07
N LEU A 1040 -4.08 -1.52 -42.24
CA LEU A 1040 -5.27 -1.62 -43.09
C LEU A 1040 -4.98 -1.04 -44.46
N ALA A 1041 -5.32 -1.78 -45.52
CA ALA A 1041 -5.33 -1.29 -46.88
C ALA A 1041 -6.71 -1.50 -47.54
N LEU A 1042 -7.24 -0.45 -48.18
CA LEU A 1042 -8.46 -0.47 -48.97
C LEU A 1042 -8.11 -0.22 -50.43
N THR A 1043 -8.56 -1.11 -51.32
CA THR A 1043 -8.44 -0.93 -52.77
C THR A 1043 -9.82 -0.94 -53.41
N GLY A 1044 -10.00 -0.24 -54.53
CA GLY A 1044 -11.29 -0.22 -55.19
C GLY A 1044 -11.25 0.28 -56.62
N GLN A 1045 -12.36 0.05 -57.33
CA GLN A 1045 -12.60 0.49 -58.70
C GLN A 1045 -13.96 1.19 -58.78
N LEU A 1046 -13.96 2.41 -59.31
CA LEU A 1046 -15.15 3.25 -59.47
C LEU A 1046 -15.55 3.33 -60.94
N SER A 1047 -16.82 3.05 -61.23
CA SER A 1047 -17.42 3.27 -62.55
C SER A 1047 -18.58 4.26 -62.45
N ALA A 1048 -18.46 5.40 -63.12
CA ALA A 1048 -19.46 6.46 -63.08
C ALA A 1048 -19.95 6.84 -64.48
N SER A 1049 -21.27 7.00 -64.61
CA SER A 1049 -21.90 7.57 -65.80
C SER A 1049 -22.89 8.64 -65.38
N LEU A 1050 -22.73 9.88 -65.88
CA LEU A 1050 -23.60 10.99 -65.53
C LEU A 1050 -23.96 11.83 -66.76
N GLN A 1051 -25.21 12.29 -66.82
CA GLN A 1051 -25.74 13.12 -67.89
C GLN A 1051 -26.50 14.33 -67.28
N VAL A 1052 -25.84 15.50 -67.32
CA VAL A 1052 -26.30 16.89 -66.98
C VAL A 1052 -26.15 17.33 -65.50
N SER A 1053 -26.08 18.66 -65.30
CA SER A 1053 -25.45 19.40 -64.19
C SER A 1053 -26.05 19.21 -62.79
N GLY A 1054 -25.19 19.00 -61.79
CA GLY A 1054 -25.57 18.98 -60.37
C GLY A 1054 -24.43 18.56 -59.45
N GLU A 1055 -24.62 18.78 -58.15
CA GLU A 1055 -23.82 18.17 -57.08
C GLU A 1055 -24.60 16.95 -56.57
N LEU A 1056 -23.98 15.78 -56.61
CA LEU A 1056 -24.54 14.53 -56.12
C LEU A 1056 -23.74 14.08 -54.91
N ASN A 1057 -24.44 13.77 -53.83
CA ASN A 1057 -23.87 13.13 -52.65
C ASN A 1057 -24.48 11.73 -52.53
N ALA A 1058 -23.67 10.69 -52.69
CA ALA A 1058 -24.09 9.30 -52.49
C ALA A 1058 -23.27 8.71 -51.34
N GLY A 1059 -23.96 8.23 -50.31
CA GLY A 1059 -23.34 7.55 -49.17
C GLY A 1059 -23.58 6.05 -49.24
N VAL A 1060 -22.55 5.28 -48.89
CA VAL A 1060 -22.63 3.83 -48.71
C VAL A 1060 -22.12 3.54 -47.31
N SER A 1061 -22.92 2.85 -46.49
CA SER A 1061 -22.43 2.21 -45.28
C SER A 1061 -22.27 0.73 -45.59
N LEU A 1062 -21.10 0.19 -45.33
CA LEU A 1062 -20.78 -1.22 -45.39
C LEU A 1062 -20.54 -1.68 -43.97
N GLU A 1063 -21.39 -2.57 -43.50
CA GLU A 1063 -21.21 -3.28 -42.24
C GLU A 1063 -20.85 -4.71 -42.61
N TRP A 1064 -19.75 -5.22 -42.09
CA TRP A 1064 -19.37 -6.62 -42.26
C TRP A 1064 -19.63 -7.38 -40.97
N ASP A 1065 -20.08 -8.64 -41.10
CA ASP A 1065 -20.15 -9.56 -39.98
C ASP A 1065 -18.76 -9.78 -39.37
N ARG A 1066 -18.72 -9.96 -38.04
CA ARG A 1066 -17.53 -10.29 -37.27
C ARG A 1066 -16.74 -11.43 -37.92
N THR A 1067 -15.47 -11.17 -38.16
CA THR A 1067 -14.53 -12.15 -38.70
C THR A 1067 -13.45 -12.42 -37.67
N GLU A 1068 -13.24 -13.69 -37.33
CA GLU A 1068 -12.23 -14.13 -36.37
C GLU A 1068 -11.20 -15.02 -37.05
N VAL A 1069 -9.92 -14.79 -36.78
CA VAL A 1069 -8.81 -15.55 -37.34
C VAL A 1069 -7.80 -15.87 -36.24
N TYR A 1070 -7.43 -17.15 -36.15
CA TYR A 1070 -6.42 -17.64 -35.20
C TYR A 1070 -5.21 -18.18 -35.96
N PHE A 1071 -4.02 -17.73 -35.62
CA PHE A 1071 -2.75 -18.08 -36.26
C PHE A 1071 -1.87 -18.92 -35.34
N PRO A 1072 -1.21 -19.98 -35.86
CA PRO A 1072 -1.17 -20.41 -37.26
C PRO A 1072 -2.50 -21.00 -37.80
N GLN A 1073 -2.72 -20.85 -39.11
CA GLN A 1073 -3.87 -21.44 -39.83
C GLN A 1073 -3.63 -22.94 -40.12
N ASP A 1074 -3.43 -23.73 -39.07
CA ASP A 1074 -3.47 -25.18 -39.14
C ASP A 1074 -4.92 -25.69 -38.97
N ALA A 1075 -5.14 -27.01 -38.96
CA ALA A 1075 -6.49 -27.57 -38.88
C ALA A 1075 -7.29 -27.14 -37.62
N ALA A 1076 -6.62 -26.77 -36.52
CA ALA A 1076 -7.25 -26.27 -35.30
C ALA A 1076 -7.59 -24.78 -35.44
N GLY A 1077 -6.64 -23.98 -35.96
CA GLY A 1077 -6.84 -22.56 -36.26
C GLY A 1077 -7.91 -22.31 -37.31
N GLU A 1078 -7.92 -23.07 -38.42
CA GLU A 1078 -8.94 -23.00 -39.48
C GLU A 1078 -10.35 -23.29 -38.94
N LYS A 1079 -10.46 -24.24 -37.99
CA LYS A 1079 -11.74 -24.62 -37.40
C LYS A 1079 -12.25 -23.60 -36.37
N ALA A 1080 -11.34 -22.96 -35.64
CA ALA A 1080 -11.67 -21.92 -34.66
C ALA A 1080 -11.96 -20.58 -35.33
N SER A 1081 -11.41 -20.33 -36.52
CA SER A 1081 -11.63 -19.11 -37.28
C SER A 1081 -13.08 -19.01 -37.77
N ILE A 1082 -13.67 -17.82 -37.66
CA ILE A 1082 -15.02 -17.51 -38.12
C ILE A 1082 -14.89 -16.72 -39.42
N ALA A 1083 -15.22 -17.35 -40.54
CA ALA A 1083 -15.25 -16.69 -41.83
C ALA A 1083 -16.40 -15.66 -41.90
N PRO A 1084 -16.20 -14.51 -42.56
CA PRO A 1084 -17.28 -13.54 -42.80
C PRO A 1084 -18.39 -14.20 -43.64
N LYS A 1085 -19.67 -14.07 -43.24
CA LYS A 1085 -20.78 -14.72 -43.97
C LYS A 1085 -20.95 -14.24 -45.41
N ASP A 1086 -20.47 -13.04 -45.74
CA ASP A 1086 -20.70 -12.35 -47.03
C ASP A 1086 -19.44 -12.14 -47.89
N LEU A 1087 -18.28 -12.68 -47.49
CA LEU A 1087 -17.05 -12.66 -48.29
C LEU A 1087 -16.69 -14.10 -48.68
N GLN A 1088 -17.52 -14.74 -49.51
CA GLN A 1088 -17.08 -15.94 -50.22
C GLN A 1088 -16.00 -15.51 -51.24
N SER A 1089 -14.90 -16.25 -51.25
CA SER A 1089 -13.58 -15.92 -51.80
C SER A 1089 -13.49 -15.57 -53.29
N ASP A 1090 -14.60 -15.41 -54.02
CA ASP A 1090 -14.61 -15.14 -55.46
C ASP A 1090 -15.68 -14.13 -55.93
N ASP A 1091 -16.54 -13.59 -55.06
CA ASP A 1091 -17.57 -12.62 -55.51
C ASP A 1091 -17.16 -11.17 -55.21
N ASN A 1092 -16.66 -10.51 -56.26
CA ASN A 1092 -16.59 -9.05 -56.33
C ASN A 1092 -17.96 -8.45 -55.98
N GLN A 1093 -18.13 -7.93 -54.77
CA GLN A 1093 -19.38 -7.25 -54.41
C GLN A 1093 -19.52 -5.98 -55.26
N VAL A 1094 -20.49 -6.00 -56.17
CA VAL A 1094 -20.81 -4.87 -57.05
C VAL A 1094 -21.99 -4.14 -56.45
N TYR A 1095 -21.71 -3.02 -55.78
CA TYR A 1095 -22.77 -2.18 -55.23
C TYR A 1095 -23.25 -1.20 -56.30
N SER A 1096 -24.51 -1.34 -56.71
CA SER A 1096 -25.18 -0.45 -57.66
C SER A 1096 -26.16 0.46 -56.93
N PHE A 1097 -26.08 1.77 -57.17
CA PHE A 1097 -26.93 2.75 -56.48
C PHE A 1097 -27.90 3.44 -57.44
N GLU A 1098 -29.14 3.67 -56.99
CA GLU A 1098 -30.08 4.57 -57.66
C GLU A 1098 -29.93 5.99 -57.06
N PRO A 1099 -29.44 6.98 -57.83
CA PRO A 1099 -29.20 8.31 -57.31
C PRO A 1099 -30.50 9.12 -57.11
N THR A 1100 -30.55 9.91 -56.04
CA THR A 1100 -31.57 10.95 -55.82
C THR A 1100 -30.99 12.32 -56.17
N PHE A 1101 -31.70 13.09 -57.01
CA PHE A 1101 -31.24 14.38 -57.52
C PHE A 1101 -32.02 15.53 -56.89
N ASP A 1102 -31.32 16.52 -56.34
CA ASP A 1102 -31.91 17.79 -55.93
C ASP A 1102 -31.84 18.82 -57.08
N ALA A 1103 -33.00 19.41 -57.39
CA ALA A 1103 -33.27 20.44 -58.40
C ALA A 1103 -33.57 19.99 -59.84
N SER A 1104 -34.50 20.73 -60.46
CA SER A 1104 -35.25 20.38 -61.67
C SER A 1104 -34.42 20.40 -62.96
N LEU A 1105 -33.87 19.25 -63.34
CA LEU A 1105 -33.59 18.85 -64.72
C LEU A 1105 -33.61 17.32 -64.78
N THR A 1106 -34.12 16.72 -65.86
CA THR A 1106 -34.18 15.25 -65.99
C THR A 1106 -32.78 14.69 -66.16
N ALA A 1107 -32.17 14.22 -65.07
CA ALA A 1107 -30.86 13.57 -65.07
C ALA A 1107 -31.02 12.06 -64.84
N GLN A 1108 -30.24 11.26 -65.55
CA GLN A 1108 -30.06 9.83 -65.29
C GLN A 1108 -28.56 9.56 -65.17
N GLY A 1109 -28.19 8.80 -64.15
CA GLY A 1109 -26.81 8.38 -63.91
C GLY A 1109 -26.79 7.09 -63.13
N ASN A 1110 -25.71 6.33 -63.29
CA ASN A 1110 -25.42 5.13 -62.50
C ASN A 1110 -24.01 5.25 -61.96
N LEU A 1111 -23.86 4.97 -60.67
CA LEU A 1111 -22.58 4.84 -59.98
C LEU A 1111 -22.47 3.40 -59.48
N ALA A 1112 -21.37 2.74 -59.80
CA ALA A 1112 -21.04 1.43 -59.26
C ALA A 1112 -19.65 1.47 -58.63
N CYS A 1113 -19.54 0.95 -57.42
CA CYS A 1113 -18.28 0.82 -56.70
C CYS A 1113 -18.01 -0.67 -56.45
N LYS A 1114 -16.79 -1.11 -56.79
CA LYS A 1114 -16.25 -2.39 -56.35
C LYS A 1114 -15.10 -2.10 -55.40
N SER A 1115 -15.13 -2.67 -54.20
CA SER A 1115 -14.09 -2.48 -53.19
C SER A 1115 -13.56 -3.83 -52.71
N ASN A 1116 -12.29 -3.83 -52.31
CA ASN A 1116 -11.65 -4.94 -51.63
C ASN A 1116 -10.89 -4.39 -50.41
N VAL A 1117 -11.21 -4.92 -49.23
CA VAL A 1117 -10.61 -4.54 -47.95
C VAL A 1117 -9.62 -5.63 -47.56
N SER A 1118 -8.37 -5.25 -47.33
CA SER A 1118 -7.35 -6.14 -46.77
C SER A 1118 -6.82 -5.56 -45.48
N LEU A 1119 -6.92 -6.29 -44.38
CA LEU A 1119 -6.30 -5.95 -43.11
C LEU A 1119 -5.21 -6.98 -42.81
N CYS A 1120 -3.98 -6.50 -42.61
CA CYS A 1120 -2.81 -7.33 -42.38
C CYS A 1120 -2.08 -6.86 -41.13
N PHE A 1121 -1.73 -7.76 -40.23
CA PHE A 1121 -0.78 -7.46 -39.15
C PHE A 1121 0.62 -7.76 -39.63
N LYS A 1122 1.51 -6.76 -39.56
CA LYS A 1122 2.90 -6.94 -39.95
C LYS A 1122 3.73 -7.13 -38.69
N THR A 1123 4.42 -8.25 -38.62
CA THR A 1123 5.55 -8.45 -37.72
C THR A 1123 6.82 -8.11 -38.49
N ARG A 1124 7.65 -7.24 -37.93
CA ARG A 1124 9.00 -6.98 -38.43
C ARG A 1124 9.99 -7.50 -37.41
N LYS A 1125 10.99 -8.23 -37.89
CA LYS A 1125 12.10 -8.75 -37.09
C LYS A 1125 13.42 -8.24 -37.64
N ASN A 1126 14.42 -8.15 -36.79
CA ASN A 1126 15.79 -7.82 -37.19
C ASN A 1126 16.36 -8.94 -38.09
N GLU A 1127 17.15 -8.60 -39.11
CA GLU A 1127 17.74 -9.54 -40.08
C GLU A 1127 18.63 -10.61 -39.43
N HIS A 1128 19.10 -10.38 -38.19
CA HIS A 1128 19.88 -11.34 -37.41
C HIS A 1128 19.06 -12.50 -36.82
N TRP A 1129 17.72 -12.44 -36.85
CA TRP A 1129 16.84 -13.50 -36.34
C TRP A 1129 16.58 -14.57 -37.40
N ILE A 1130 17.07 -15.79 -37.14
CA ILE A 1130 16.91 -16.93 -38.06
C ILE A 1130 15.42 -17.34 -38.09
N ASP A 1131 14.88 -17.56 -39.30
CA ASP A 1131 13.46 -17.87 -39.61
C ASP A 1131 12.90 -19.09 -38.88
#